data_AF-A0AAE9MTV9-F1
#
_entry.id   AF-A0AAE9MTV9-F1
#
_cell.length_a   1.000
_cell.length_b   1.000
_cell.length_c   1.000
_cell.angle_alpha   90.00
_cell.angle_beta   90.00
_cell.angle_gamma   90.00
#
_symmetry.space_group_name_H-M   'P 1'
#
loop_
_entity.id
_entity.type
_entity.pdbx_description
1 polymer ?
#
loop_
_entity_poly.entity_id
_entity_poly.type
_entity_poly.pdbx_seq_one_letter_code
_entity_poly.pdbx_strand_id
1 'polypeptide(L)'
;MKKLLKILTIGTAVLTAAIVFTSCKQFLEDPEEFLGYWSSEVVPRGFDIDKSHPTNAAGVPCVPSADDVTLTIKLHNPRKFSLVMPTAADPGKVISFPGLSTPPVYNADYTLEQTPDKLTLKLTYKSDFLKKHEWSSRDIGPEIALISTDGRKFNKKFSLNLKADTAPSLEYKGVGKTQVGTKWYYVLIFQAKNMGDEATSGHYVHEDIKKLHITTEGGGSSDYTVTGIDFTAKKINWESGSPFLANATQLVTGEYEGTPPSFPAPTDKWLIYFKTDVEVSPSSALKTYEAWLSDEAGLVSNKVQGSTCIRKIGEIQVQSTPPVPSGSGDGSDINPYEISCNGDDVDLEVWCLTPSDSVKIRYWVTNLETSTTGSGEGLATPTTPLQGIKLLAPSAIGSTINYEVRFKADKPGFASNQKTVYYRLKRIVGNVIDGSKPDAWAKLKYAVERETEPVITIKNEIKAQDSGGITIGGQTIKNNEQINVGRNVKIKVFNTDAVINADSKCRIFNVASGKSLELNGLTLKQGNANMGQYGTDRYGGAIYAEGATVKITNSTLTGNTAIQGGAIYAKKDGSTGSSVTISGGSIGGTDTNKNIAQKDGGGIWVGESCTLTMKNDAEVIGNKAKNGSGGGIYAEGAIVNITNCTFKGNETDVNTYNRIGGAIYAKKTDSSLNKPSIVTISGGTIGGTGANDANKATSGGGIWVGIGCELTLKDNVQVIGNDSNFSGGGVYAEGATVNIKNCTLKGNTARAAGGSGGGGAIYVVKKDTTVSTVTIKGGTIGGMGTDEANEAKNLGIGGAICIGEGCILNLGGISAEGVQLIGNKAEESGGGIYAYGATVKITNCTLKGNTAKSGGAIFANSSSDQAKVTVSGNTTIGGTGTNDANKATGDGYYESGGGIWVGPECELTLEDNVQVINNWAKKNGSGVYVQNANTVFKMKGSAKIDVNSNDVYLEKYGGGAKITVDGSLSPSGGKAARITVPNDSYNVGTQVLGGTPVAITQTYKKFEVTPQAGSPPIQWYVGSNGCLTTVQPLP
;
A
#
# COMPACT_ATOMS: atom_id res chain seq x y z
N MET A 1 -81.61 -101.83 115.48
CA MET A 1 -80.13 -101.76 115.61
C MET A 1 -79.33 -101.99 114.31
N LYS A 2 -79.82 -102.68 113.27
CA LYS A 2 -79.06 -102.86 112.01
C LYS A 2 -79.02 -101.64 111.05
N LYS A 3 -79.77 -100.57 111.33
CA LYS A 3 -79.78 -99.31 110.53
C LYS A 3 -78.68 -98.30 110.90
N LEU A 4 -77.97 -98.45 112.03
CA LEU A 4 -76.94 -97.48 112.45
C LEU A 4 -75.50 -97.85 112.02
N LEU A 5 -75.20 -99.14 111.81
CA LEU A 5 -73.81 -99.57 111.58
C LEU A 5 -73.33 -99.40 110.13
N LYS A 6 -74.24 -99.36 109.13
CA LYS A 6 -73.88 -99.14 107.72
C LYS A 6 -73.64 -97.66 107.36
N ILE A 7 -74.10 -96.73 108.18
CA ILE A 7 -73.91 -95.28 107.93
C ILE A 7 -72.55 -94.81 108.46
N LEU A 8 -72.02 -95.43 109.53
CA LEU A 8 -70.73 -95.02 110.10
C LEU A 8 -69.50 -95.46 109.28
N THR A 9 -69.58 -96.51 108.45
CA THR A 9 -68.44 -97.01 107.66
C THR A 9 -68.22 -96.23 106.36
N ILE A 10 -69.25 -95.56 105.83
CA ILE A 10 -69.12 -94.73 104.61
C ILE A 10 -68.61 -93.32 104.96
N GLY A 11 -68.93 -92.81 106.15
CA GLY A 11 -68.46 -91.49 106.60
C GLY A 11 -66.93 -91.40 106.79
N THR A 12 -66.26 -92.51 107.10
CA THR A 12 -64.80 -92.53 107.28
C THR A 12 -64.02 -92.65 105.98
N ALA A 13 -64.56 -93.32 104.94
CA ALA A 13 -63.90 -93.43 103.63
C ALA A 13 -63.95 -92.13 102.80
N VAL A 14 -64.99 -91.31 102.99
CA VAL A 14 -65.12 -90.02 102.28
C VAL A 14 -64.20 -88.95 102.86
N LEU A 15 -63.91 -88.98 104.17
CA LEU A 15 -63.05 -87.99 104.80
C LEU A 15 -61.55 -88.22 104.51
N THR A 16 -61.11 -89.46 104.25
CA THR A 16 -59.71 -89.75 103.90
C THR A 16 -59.37 -89.40 102.45
N ALA A 17 -60.33 -89.52 101.52
CA ALA A 17 -60.13 -89.12 100.12
C ALA A 17 -60.03 -87.59 99.95
N ALA A 18 -60.78 -86.81 100.73
CA ALA A 18 -60.77 -85.34 100.65
C ALA A 18 -59.44 -84.70 101.12
N ILE A 19 -58.69 -85.36 102.02
CA ILE A 19 -57.42 -84.82 102.55
C ILE A 19 -56.23 -85.10 101.60
N VAL A 20 -56.32 -86.09 100.71
CA VAL A 20 -55.24 -86.37 99.73
C VAL A 20 -55.20 -85.33 98.62
N PHE A 21 -56.36 -84.82 98.18
CA PHE A 21 -56.43 -83.84 97.07
C PHE A 21 -56.00 -82.41 97.45
N THR A 22 -55.95 -82.04 98.73
CA THR A 22 -55.51 -80.70 99.15
C THR A 22 -53.99 -80.54 99.25
N SER A 23 -53.21 -81.62 99.07
CA SER A 23 -51.74 -81.61 99.18
C SER A 23 -51.00 -81.59 97.83
N CYS A 24 -51.71 -81.74 96.71
CA CYS A 24 -51.12 -81.74 95.37
C CYS A 24 -51.30 -80.38 94.66
N LYS A 25 -50.20 -79.63 94.52
CA LYS A 25 -50.15 -78.29 93.90
C LYS A 25 -50.85 -78.21 92.52
N GLN A 26 -50.85 -79.32 91.78
CA GLN A 26 -51.44 -79.46 90.46
C GLN A 26 -52.98 -79.37 90.43
N PHE A 27 -53.67 -79.50 91.57
CA PHE A 27 -55.12 -79.33 91.69
C PHE A 27 -55.53 -78.01 92.36
N LEU A 28 -54.56 -77.16 92.73
CA LEU A 28 -54.77 -75.84 93.36
C LEU A 28 -54.38 -74.66 92.45
N GLU A 29 -53.56 -74.89 91.44
CA GLU A 29 -53.21 -73.90 90.40
C GLU A 29 -54.23 -73.94 89.25
N ASP A 30 -54.51 -72.79 88.63
CA ASP A 30 -55.42 -72.68 87.49
C ASP A 30 -54.96 -73.62 86.36
N PRO A 31 -55.81 -74.58 85.89
CA PRO A 31 -55.45 -75.52 84.84
C PRO A 31 -54.96 -74.85 83.56
N GLU A 32 -55.50 -73.69 83.19
CA GLU A 32 -55.05 -72.93 82.02
C GLU A 32 -53.67 -72.29 82.24
N GLU A 33 -53.37 -71.85 83.46
CA GLU A 33 -52.07 -71.30 83.82
C GLU A 33 -50.99 -72.39 83.86
N PHE A 34 -51.29 -73.55 84.45
CA PHE A 34 -50.37 -74.69 84.51
C PHE A 34 -50.12 -75.26 83.10
N LEU A 35 -51.16 -75.61 82.34
CA LEU A 35 -51.00 -76.15 80.99
C LEU A 35 -50.41 -75.12 80.02
N GLY A 36 -50.74 -73.84 80.18
CA GLY A 36 -50.18 -72.73 79.40
C GLY A 36 -48.73 -72.41 79.73
N TYR A 37 -48.26 -72.73 80.94
CA TYR A 37 -46.83 -72.67 81.30
C TYR A 37 -46.04 -73.83 80.69
N TRP A 38 -46.60 -75.04 80.70
CA TRP A 38 -45.92 -76.24 80.18
C TRP A 38 -45.96 -76.39 78.65
N SER A 39 -46.91 -75.74 77.97
CA SER A 39 -47.01 -75.73 76.49
C SER A 39 -46.32 -74.53 75.82
N SER A 40 -45.81 -73.56 76.58
CA SER A 40 -45.18 -72.36 76.02
C SER A 40 -43.78 -72.66 75.48
N GLU A 41 -43.50 -72.22 74.24
CA GLU A 41 -42.16 -72.25 73.63
C GLU A 41 -41.50 -70.87 73.66
N VAL A 42 -40.17 -70.85 73.72
CA VAL A 42 -39.36 -69.66 73.43
C VAL A 42 -38.80 -69.78 72.02
N VAL A 43 -39.07 -68.78 71.17
CA VAL A 43 -38.60 -68.77 69.78
C VAL A 43 -37.96 -67.44 69.41
N PRO A 44 -36.84 -67.40 68.66
CA PRO A 44 -36.30 -66.16 68.11
C PRO A 44 -37.23 -65.58 67.03
N ARG A 45 -37.42 -64.27 66.99
CA ARG A 45 -38.29 -63.57 66.01
C ARG A 45 -37.52 -62.65 65.05
N GLY A 46 -36.28 -62.32 65.36
CA GLY A 46 -35.44 -61.43 64.55
C GLY A 46 -34.21 -60.99 65.33
N PHE A 47 -33.35 -60.21 64.69
CA PHE A 47 -32.16 -59.64 65.31
C PHE A 47 -31.87 -58.25 64.76
N ASP A 48 -31.11 -57.47 65.53
CA ASP A 48 -30.53 -56.20 65.11
C ASP A 48 -29.04 -56.17 65.52
N ILE A 49 -28.21 -55.52 64.70
CA ILE A 49 -26.79 -55.26 65.00
C ILE A 49 -26.62 -53.75 65.19
N ASP A 50 -25.93 -53.35 66.25
CA ASP A 50 -25.79 -51.94 66.68
C ASP A 50 -24.83 -51.10 65.82
N LYS A 51 -23.88 -51.74 65.12
CA LYS A 51 -22.95 -51.10 64.19
C LYS A 51 -23.41 -51.24 62.73
N SER A 52 -23.01 -50.30 61.87
CA SER A 52 -23.24 -50.38 60.42
C SER A 52 -22.58 -51.64 59.88
N HIS A 53 -23.33 -52.43 59.11
CA HIS A 53 -22.90 -53.75 58.64
C HIS A 53 -23.28 -53.95 57.18
N PRO A 54 -22.39 -53.59 56.23
CA PRO A 54 -22.64 -53.89 54.83
C PRO A 54 -22.69 -55.41 54.61
N THR A 55 -23.35 -55.82 53.52
CA THR A 55 -23.34 -57.22 53.10
C THR A 55 -22.24 -57.41 52.06
N ASN A 56 -21.44 -58.46 52.22
CA ASN A 56 -20.43 -58.82 51.21
C ASN A 56 -21.10 -59.31 49.93
N ALA A 57 -20.30 -59.59 48.89
CA ALA A 57 -20.81 -60.06 47.60
C ALA A 57 -21.66 -61.36 47.69
N ALA A 58 -21.49 -62.16 48.76
CA ALA A 58 -22.28 -63.37 49.03
C ALA A 58 -23.56 -63.11 49.83
N GLY A 59 -23.88 -61.85 50.15
CA GLY A 59 -25.08 -61.46 50.91
C GLY A 59 -24.96 -61.65 52.43
N VAL A 60 -23.76 -61.89 52.96
CA VAL A 60 -23.53 -62.10 54.40
C VAL A 60 -23.23 -60.76 55.08
N PRO A 61 -23.93 -60.41 56.17
CA PRO A 61 -23.62 -59.22 56.96
C PRO A 61 -22.19 -59.28 57.52
N CYS A 62 -21.45 -58.20 57.32
CA CYS A 62 -20.08 -58.04 57.81
C CYS A 62 -20.03 -56.90 58.82
N VAL A 63 -19.55 -57.19 60.02
CA VAL A 63 -19.49 -56.22 61.12
C VAL A 63 -18.07 -55.66 61.25
N PRO A 64 -17.91 -54.36 61.57
CA PRO A 64 -16.59 -53.78 61.79
C PRO A 64 -15.98 -54.32 63.08
N SER A 65 -14.65 -54.38 63.15
CA SER A 65 -13.95 -54.90 64.34
C SER A 65 -13.38 -53.84 65.28
N ALA A 66 -13.45 -52.57 64.91
CA ALA A 66 -12.84 -51.49 65.67
C ALA A 66 -13.39 -51.38 67.11
N ASP A 67 -14.68 -51.66 67.28
CA ASP A 67 -15.40 -51.60 68.55
C ASP A 67 -16.07 -52.95 68.86
N ASP A 68 -16.49 -53.15 70.12
CA ASP A 68 -17.41 -54.21 70.47
C ASP A 68 -18.72 -54.09 69.65
N VAL A 69 -19.22 -55.22 69.16
CA VAL A 69 -20.46 -55.30 68.36
C VAL A 69 -21.49 -56.11 69.11
N THR A 70 -22.69 -55.55 69.26
CA THR A 70 -23.81 -56.21 69.96
C THR A 70 -24.88 -56.66 68.99
N LEU A 71 -25.06 -57.98 68.91
CA LEU A 71 -26.18 -58.63 68.26
C LEU A 71 -27.33 -58.79 69.27
N THR A 72 -28.41 -58.04 69.05
CA THR A 72 -29.63 -58.12 69.87
C THR A 72 -30.63 -59.08 69.22
N ILE A 73 -30.87 -60.22 69.84
CA ILE A 73 -31.79 -61.26 69.37
C ILE A 73 -33.14 -61.08 70.09
N LYS A 74 -34.19 -60.81 69.32
CA LYS A 74 -35.55 -60.65 69.84
C LYS A 74 -36.19 -62.02 70.03
N LEU A 75 -36.68 -62.30 71.24
CA LEU A 75 -37.35 -63.55 71.58
C LEU A 75 -38.86 -63.34 71.73
N HIS A 76 -39.65 -64.30 71.27
CA HIS A 76 -41.01 -64.49 71.74
C HIS A 76 -40.97 -65.43 72.94
N ASN A 77 -41.13 -64.86 74.13
CA ASN A 77 -41.06 -65.56 75.40
C ASN A 77 -42.29 -65.20 76.25
N PRO A 78 -43.49 -65.71 75.90
CA PRO A 78 -44.75 -65.21 76.47
C PRO A 78 -44.90 -65.51 77.97
N ARG A 79 -44.15 -66.49 78.51
CA ARG A 79 -44.11 -66.83 79.94
C ARG A 79 -42.85 -66.33 80.65
N LYS A 80 -42.06 -65.46 80.01
CA LYS A 80 -40.84 -64.84 80.58
C LYS A 80 -39.87 -65.85 81.20
N PHE A 81 -39.63 -66.97 80.54
CA PHE A 81 -38.66 -67.96 80.98
C PHE A 81 -37.27 -67.33 81.14
N SER A 82 -36.66 -67.57 82.30
CA SER A 82 -35.23 -67.33 82.48
C SER A 82 -34.48 -68.43 81.74
N LEU A 83 -33.59 -68.02 80.84
CA LEU A 83 -32.80 -68.94 80.04
C LEU A 83 -31.45 -69.19 80.71
N VAL A 84 -30.92 -70.40 80.51
CA VAL A 84 -29.57 -70.76 80.94
C VAL A 84 -28.58 -69.97 80.10
N MET A 85 -27.77 -69.16 80.77
CA MET A 85 -26.66 -68.44 80.13
C MET A 85 -25.40 -69.30 80.12
N PRO A 86 -24.45 -69.06 79.20
CA PRO A 86 -23.18 -69.77 79.20
C PRO A 86 -22.42 -69.54 80.52
N THR A 87 -21.63 -70.54 80.92
CA THR A 87 -20.68 -70.40 82.03
C THR A 87 -19.28 -70.71 81.52
N ALA A 88 -18.24 -70.21 82.20
CA ALA A 88 -16.86 -70.46 81.80
C ALA A 88 -16.48 -71.95 81.75
N ALA A 89 -17.18 -72.82 82.48
CA ALA A 89 -16.91 -74.25 82.53
C ALA A 89 -17.61 -75.07 81.43
N ASP A 90 -18.72 -74.59 80.86
CA ASP A 90 -19.50 -75.31 79.84
C ASP A 90 -20.29 -74.35 78.92
N PRO A 91 -19.59 -73.49 78.14
CA PRO A 91 -20.27 -72.52 77.28
C PRO A 91 -20.96 -73.17 76.07
N GLY A 92 -20.41 -74.29 75.58
CA GLY A 92 -20.89 -75.05 74.41
C GLY A 92 -22.27 -75.66 74.56
N LYS A 93 -22.78 -75.74 75.79
CA LYS A 93 -24.15 -76.20 76.09
C LYS A 93 -25.24 -75.23 75.60
N VAL A 94 -24.94 -73.94 75.54
CA VAL A 94 -25.92 -72.86 75.23
C VAL A 94 -25.65 -72.23 73.88
N ILE A 95 -24.39 -71.99 73.54
CA ILE A 95 -24.00 -71.32 72.30
C ILE A 95 -22.82 -72.06 71.67
N SER A 96 -22.85 -72.18 70.36
CA SER A 96 -21.79 -72.77 69.55
C SER A 96 -21.53 -71.90 68.32
N PHE A 97 -20.34 -72.03 67.73
CA PHE A 97 -19.91 -71.23 66.58
C PHE A 97 -19.47 -72.17 65.46
N PRO A 98 -20.40 -72.70 64.66
CA PRO A 98 -20.12 -73.79 63.72
C PRO A 98 -19.12 -73.40 62.62
N GLY A 99 -18.97 -72.11 62.32
CA GLY A 99 -18.02 -71.61 61.34
C GLY A 99 -16.56 -71.52 61.82
N LEU A 100 -16.30 -71.82 63.10
CA LEU A 100 -14.98 -71.70 63.73
C LEU A 100 -14.46 -73.07 64.19
N SER A 101 -13.20 -73.39 63.86
CA SER A 101 -12.54 -74.62 64.31
C SER A 101 -12.12 -74.56 65.78
N THR A 102 -11.91 -73.36 66.32
CA THR A 102 -11.62 -73.11 67.73
C THR A 102 -12.77 -72.30 68.33
N PRO A 103 -13.47 -72.80 69.35
CA PRO A 103 -14.58 -72.08 69.96
C PRO A 103 -14.10 -70.76 70.60
N PRO A 104 -14.82 -69.64 70.41
CA PRO A 104 -14.59 -68.40 71.14
C PRO A 104 -14.69 -68.59 72.66
N VAL A 105 -13.90 -67.83 73.42
CA VAL A 105 -13.85 -67.89 74.87
C VAL A 105 -14.90 -66.97 75.49
N TYR A 106 -15.82 -67.54 76.27
CA TYR A 106 -16.84 -66.77 77.00
C TYR A 106 -16.21 -65.76 77.98
N ASN A 107 -16.76 -64.54 78.04
CA ASN A 107 -16.29 -63.32 78.71
C ASN A 107 -15.04 -62.64 78.13
N ALA A 108 -14.19 -63.36 77.38
CA ALA A 108 -13.02 -62.77 76.74
C ALA A 108 -13.29 -62.36 75.29
N ASP A 109 -13.90 -63.25 74.51
CA ASP A 109 -14.20 -63.04 73.09
C ASP A 109 -15.66 -62.64 72.85
N TYR A 110 -16.58 -63.11 73.71
CA TYR A 110 -17.99 -62.71 73.66
C TYR A 110 -18.67 -62.81 75.03
N THR A 111 -19.76 -62.07 75.19
CA THR A 111 -20.71 -62.21 76.32
C THR A 111 -22.11 -62.46 75.80
N LEU A 112 -22.89 -63.31 76.47
CA LEU A 112 -24.29 -63.58 76.16
C LEU A 112 -25.13 -63.35 77.41
N GLU A 113 -26.02 -62.38 77.34
CA GLU A 113 -26.91 -62.04 78.44
C GLU A 113 -28.37 -62.02 78.00
N GLN A 114 -29.27 -62.44 78.89
CA GLN A 114 -30.70 -62.26 78.72
C GLN A 114 -31.14 -61.00 79.44
N THR A 115 -31.88 -60.13 78.75
CA THR A 115 -32.36 -58.90 79.37
C THR A 115 -33.28 -59.17 80.56
N PRO A 116 -33.38 -58.24 81.54
CA PRO A 116 -34.23 -58.41 82.71
C PRO A 116 -35.71 -58.70 82.39
N ASP A 117 -36.23 -58.14 81.30
CA ASP A 117 -37.60 -58.36 80.81
C ASP A 117 -37.83 -59.75 80.19
N LYS A 118 -36.74 -60.50 79.96
CA LYS A 118 -36.70 -61.85 79.38
C LYS A 118 -37.11 -61.95 77.92
N LEU A 119 -37.21 -60.82 77.22
CA LEU A 119 -37.67 -60.75 75.84
C LEU A 119 -36.53 -60.68 74.81
N THR A 120 -35.29 -60.47 75.23
CA THR A 120 -34.14 -60.41 74.31
C THR A 120 -32.91 -61.10 74.86
N LEU A 121 -32.04 -61.54 73.94
CA LEU A 121 -30.67 -61.92 74.22
C LEU A 121 -29.74 -60.90 73.58
N LYS A 122 -28.72 -60.46 74.33
CA LYS A 122 -27.64 -59.64 73.79
C LYS A 122 -26.38 -60.49 73.72
N LEU A 123 -25.93 -60.74 72.50
CA LEU A 123 -24.63 -61.33 72.22
C LEU A 123 -23.69 -60.20 71.84
N THR A 124 -22.74 -59.88 72.71
CA THR A 124 -21.71 -58.88 72.41
C THR A 124 -20.41 -59.58 72.08
N TYR A 125 -19.93 -59.38 70.85
CA TYR A 125 -18.59 -59.75 70.44
C TYR A 125 -17.61 -58.67 70.88
N LYS A 126 -16.48 -59.08 71.45
CA LYS A 126 -15.41 -58.16 71.83
C LYS A 126 -14.60 -57.76 70.61
N SER A 127 -14.22 -56.49 70.53
CA SER A 127 -13.38 -55.94 69.45
C SER A 127 -12.12 -56.79 69.20
N ASP A 128 -11.41 -57.20 70.25
CA ASP A 128 -10.23 -58.08 70.14
C ASP A 128 -10.53 -59.42 69.45
N PHE A 129 -11.74 -59.96 69.60
CA PHE A 129 -12.17 -61.17 68.90
C PHE A 129 -12.52 -60.89 67.45
N LEU A 130 -13.27 -59.81 67.20
CA LEU A 130 -13.65 -59.40 65.85
C LEU A 130 -12.41 -59.13 64.99
N LYS A 131 -11.40 -58.45 65.56
CA LYS A 131 -10.15 -58.14 64.87
C LYS A 131 -9.33 -59.38 64.50
N LYS A 132 -9.39 -60.46 65.29
CA LYS A 132 -8.76 -61.75 64.93
C LYS A 132 -9.42 -62.42 63.73
N HIS A 133 -10.67 -62.05 63.46
CA HIS A 133 -11.50 -62.59 62.38
C HIS A 133 -11.76 -61.57 61.28
N GLU A 134 -11.01 -60.46 61.24
CA GLU A 134 -11.03 -59.45 60.19
C GLU A 134 -10.87 -60.08 58.79
N TRP A 135 -11.25 -59.33 57.75
CA TRP A 135 -11.14 -59.72 56.34
C TRP A 135 -12.05 -60.88 55.94
N SER A 136 -13.20 -61.02 56.60
CA SER A 136 -14.19 -62.05 56.27
C SER A 136 -13.63 -63.49 56.30
N SER A 137 -12.56 -63.72 57.08
CA SER A 137 -11.73 -64.93 57.03
C SER A 137 -12.49 -66.20 57.42
N ARG A 138 -13.50 -66.09 58.30
CA ARG A 138 -14.39 -67.18 58.74
C ARG A 138 -15.79 -66.64 59.05
N ASP A 139 -16.75 -67.55 59.15
CA ASP A 139 -18.09 -67.24 59.68
C ASP A 139 -18.04 -67.28 61.22
N ILE A 140 -18.21 -66.13 61.85
CA ILE A 140 -18.26 -65.95 63.31
C ILE A 140 -19.70 -66.06 63.85
N GLY A 141 -20.63 -66.47 62.99
CA GLY A 141 -22.04 -66.67 63.29
C GLY A 141 -22.31 -67.57 64.50
N PRO A 142 -23.22 -67.19 65.41
CA PRO A 142 -23.59 -68.01 66.56
C PRO A 142 -24.73 -68.97 66.19
N GLU A 143 -24.73 -70.16 66.79
CA GLU A 143 -25.91 -71.00 66.96
C GLU A 143 -26.24 -71.10 68.45
N ILE A 144 -27.40 -70.56 68.86
CA ILE A 144 -27.82 -70.48 70.26
C ILE A 144 -29.01 -71.41 70.50
N ALA A 145 -28.82 -72.35 71.43
CA ALA A 145 -29.87 -73.20 71.95
C ALA A 145 -30.60 -72.50 73.11
N LEU A 146 -31.93 -72.46 73.04
CA LEU A 146 -32.77 -71.85 74.07
C LEU A 146 -33.15 -72.92 75.10
N ILE A 147 -32.58 -72.82 76.30
CA ILE A 147 -32.80 -73.75 77.41
C ILE A 147 -33.26 -72.94 78.62
N SER A 148 -34.40 -73.25 79.22
CA SER A 148 -34.85 -72.59 80.45
C SER A 148 -34.14 -73.15 81.69
N THR A 149 -34.07 -72.34 82.76
CA THR A 149 -33.41 -72.70 84.02
C THR A 149 -34.09 -73.86 84.76
N ASP A 150 -35.34 -74.19 84.43
CA ASP A 150 -36.05 -75.38 84.92
C ASP A 150 -35.69 -76.67 84.16
N GLY A 151 -34.77 -76.60 83.18
CA GLY A 151 -34.24 -77.74 82.44
C GLY A 151 -34.90 -78.00 81.08
N ARG A 152 -35.93 -77.26 80.67
CA ARG A 152 -36.57 -77.47 79.36
C ARG A 152 -35.70 -76.95 78.22
N LYS A 153 -35.60 -77.73 77.16
CA LYS A 153 -34.96 -77.34 75.89
C LYS A 153 -36.04 -77.01 74.88
N PHE A 154 -35.99 -75.82 74.29
CA PHE A 154 -36.93 -75.43 73.24
C PHE A 154 -36.43 -75.88 71.86
N ASN A 155 -37.37 -76.19 70.95
CA ASN A 155 -37.06 -76.80 69.66
C ASN A 155 -36.40 -75.84 68.66
N LYS A 156 -36.59 -74.53 68.82
CA LYS A 156 -36.04 -73.52 67.93
C LYS A 156 -34.73 -72.98 68.47
N LYS A 157 -33.73 -72.92 67.60
CA LYS A 157 -32.44 -72.26 67.85
C LYS A 157 -32.38 -70.94 67.08
N PHE A 158 -31.50 -70.04 67.52
CA PHE A 158 -31.11 -68.89 66.73
C PHE A 158 -29.81 -69.21 65.98
N SER A 159 -29.77 -68.98 64.67
CA SER A 159 -28.56 -69.12 63.85
C SER A 159 -28.45 -67.92 62.92
N LEU A 160 -27.26 -67.37 62.77
CA LEU A 160 -26.97 -66.24 61.87
C LEU A 160 -25.58 -66.44 61.27
N ASN A 161 -25.44 -66.33 59.95
CA ASN A 161 -24.13 -66.20 59.33
C ASN A 161 -23.67 -64.76 59.49
N LEU A 162 -22.47 -64.57 60.05
CA LEU A 162 -21.93 -63.26 60.38
C LEU A 162 -20.43 -63.29 60.14
N LYS A 163 -19.87 -62.24 59.54
CA LYS A 163 -18.42 -62.10 59.38
C LYS A 163 -17.92 -60.81 60.03
N ALA A 164 -16.66 -60.79 60.44
CA ALA A 164 -15.99 -59.56 60.83
C ALA A 164 -15.18 -59.03 59.64
N ASP A 165 -15.52 -57.84 59.17
CA ASP A 165 -14.86 -57.19 58.04
C ASP A 165 -15.23 -55.71 57.97
N THR A 166 -14.23 -54.84 58.04
CA THR A 166 -14.40 -53.39 58.10
C THR A 166 -14.32 -52.82 56.69
N ALA A 167 -15.44 -52.27 56.20
CA ALA A 167 -15.48 -51.66 54.88
C ALA A 167 -14.47 -50.51 54.74
N PRO A 168 -13.80 -50.38 53.58
CA PRO A 168 -12.82 -49.32 53.35
C PRO A 168 -13.47 -47.93 53.36
N SER A 169 -12.67 -46.88 53.52
CA SER A 169 -13.16 -45.50 53.45
C SER A 169 -12.24 -44.63 52.60
N LEU A 170 -12.84 -43.74 51.80
CA LEU A 170 -12.13 -42.90 50.82
C LEU A 170 -12.50 -41.42 50.99
N GLU A 171 -11.52 -40.53 50.80
CA GLU A 171 -11.70 -39.08 50.84
C GLU A 171 -11.05 -38.42 49.61
N TYR A 172 -11.59 -37.33 49.09
CA TYR A 172 -10.98 -36.55 48.01
C TYR A 172 -10.15 -35.42 48.61
N LYS A 173 -8.87 -35.38 48.27
CA LYS A 173 -7.89 -34.45 48.84
C LYS A 173 -7.54 -33.28 47.93
N GLY A 174 -7.95 -33.36 46.66
CA GLY A 174 -7.80 -32.26 45.71
C GLY A 174 -7.21 -32.70 44.38
N VAL A 175 -6.70 -31.73 43.63
CA VAL A 175 -6.23 -31.93 42.26
C VAL A 175 -4.87 -31.28 42.07
N GLY A 176 -3.98 -32.02 41.41
CA GLY A 176 -2.66 -31.57 40.98
C GLY A 176 -2.46 -31.77 39.48
N LYS A 177 -1.18 -31.79 39.09
CA LYS A 177 -0.75 -32.05 37.71
C LYS A 177 0.47 -32.95 37.66
N THR A 178 0.69 -33.57 36.51
CA THR A 178 1.92 -34.29 36.16
C THR A 178 2.32 -33.99 34.73
N GLN A 179 3.61 -34.09 34.41
CA GLN A 179 4.11 -33.87 33.06
C GLN A 179 4.31 -35.22 32.34
N VAL A 180 3.82 -35.32 31.11
CA VAL A 180 4.03 -36.47 30.21
C VAL A 180 4.47 -35.93 28.85
N GLY A 181 5.74 -36.17 28.50
CA GLY A 181 6.36 -35.51 27.35
C GLY A 181 6.40 -33.99 27.55
N THR A 182 5.87 -33.23 26.59
CA THR A 182 5.80 -31.76 26.67
C THR A 182 4.51 -31.23 27.31
N LYS A 183 3.56 -32.11 27.65
CA LYS A 183 2.22 -31.73 28.10
C LYS A 183 2.01 -32.01 29.59
N TRP A 184 1.17 -31.21 30.22
CA TRP A 184 0.75 -31.40 31.61
C TRP A 184 -0.65 -32.00 31.65
N TYR A 185 -0.91 -32.94 32.55
CA TYR A 185 -2.21 -33.59 32.74
C TYR A 185 -2.68 -33.44 34.17
N TYR A 186 -3.99 -33.30 34.39
CA TYR A 186 -4.56 -33.25 35.73
C TYR A 186 -4.42 -34.58 36.45
N VAL A 187 -4.19 -34.51 37.76
CA VAL A 187 -4.08 -35.66 38.66
C VAL A 187 -5.07 -35.48 39.79
N LEU A 188 -6.07 -36.36 39.88
CA LEU A 188 -6.99 -36.38 41.01
C LEU A 188 -6.36 -37.13 42.18
N ILE A 189 -6.52 -36.59 43.38
CA ILE A 189 -5.84 -37.12 44.57
C ILE A 189 -6.89 -37.55 45.59
N PHE A 190 -6.88 -38.84 45.90
CA PHE A 190 -7.75 -39.45 46.90
C PHE A 190 -6.91 -39.94 48.09
N GLN A 191 -7.54 -40.15 49.24
CA GLN A 191 -6.91 -40.70 50.43
C GLN A 191 -7.72 -41.89 50.93
N ALA A 192 -7.07 -43.06 51.02
CA ALA A 192 -7.64 -44.20 51.73
C ALA A 192 -7.50 -43.96 53.24
N LYS A 193 -8.61 -44.01 53.98
CA LYS A 193 -8.65 -43.76 55.42
C LYS A 193 -8.47 -45.05 56.20
N ASN A 194 -8.10 -44.93 57.47
CA ASN A 194 -8.04 -46.03 58.45
C ASN A 194 -7.07 -47.18 58.08
N MET A 195 -6.27 -47.03 57.02
CA MET A 195 -5.26 -47.99 56.56
C MET A 195 -4.17 -48.33 57.61
N GLY A 196 -4.03 -47.52 58.66
CA GLY A 196 -3.05 -47.75 59.72
C GLY A 196 -3.62 -48.43 60.96
N ASP A 197 -4.92 -48.74 60.97
CA ASP A 197 -5.57 -49.32 62.13
C ASP A 197 -5.21 -50.81 62.21
N GLU A 198 -4.67 -51.25 63.35
CA GLU A 198 -4.24 -52.63 63.55
C GLU A 198 -5.43 -53.52 63.94
N ALA A 199 -5.59 -54.62 63.20
CA ALA A 199 -6.48 -55.71 63.55
C ALA A 199 -5.77 -56.61 64.59
N THR A 200 -4.62 -57.17 64.23
CA THR A 200 -3.76 -57.88 65.19
C THR A 200 -2.34 -57.34 65.09
N SER A 201 -1.47 -57.68 66.04
CA SER A 201 -0.09 -57.15 66.03
C SER A 201 0.61 -57.50 64.72
N GLY A 202 0.98 -56.46 63.96
CA GLY A 202 1.61 -56.60 62.65
C GLY A 202 0.66 -56.83 61.46
N HIS A 203 -0.66 -56.83 61.69
CA HIS A 203 -1.69 -56.95 60.65
C HIS A 203 -2.74 -55.84 60.72
N TYR A 204 -3.11 -55.28 59.57
CA TYR A 204 -3.93 -54.07 59.47
C TYR A 204 -5.33 -54.31 58.90
N VAL A 205 -6.30 -53.56 59.41
CA VAL A 205 -7.73 -53.72 59.10
C VAL A 205 -8.05 -53.74 57.59
N HIS A 206 -7.27 -53.06 56.76
CA HIS A 206 -7.50 -52.96 55.31
C HIS A 206 -6.41 -53.63 54.45
N GLU A 207 -5.89 -54.77 54.88
CA GLU A 207 -4.96 -55.62 54.10
C GLU A 207 -5.57 -56.22 52.84
N ASP A 208 -6.89 -56.27 52.77
CA ASP A 208 -7.69 -56.96 51.77
C ASP A 208 -8.29 -56.04 50.70
N ILE A 209 -7.94 -54.74 50.69
CA ILE A 209 -8.38 -53.82 49.63
C ILE A 209 -7.91 -54.35 48.27
N LYS A 210 -8.86 -54.54 47.36
CA LYS A 210 -8.63 -55.22 46.08
C LYS A 210 -8.74 -54.33 44.87
N LYS A 211 -9.67 -53.37 44.85
CA LYS A 211 -9.89 -52.52 43.68
C LYS A 211 -10.16 -51.06 44.04
N LEU A 212 -9.81 -50.18 43.10
CA LEU A 212 -10.32 -48.83 43.01
C LEU A 212 -11.17 -48.70 41.75
N HIS A 213 -12.40 -48.23 41.93
CA HIS A 213 -13.35 -47.97 40.86
C HIS A 213 -13.35 -46.48 40.55
N ILE A 214 -13.32 -46.10 39.27
CA ILE A 214 -13.42 -44.71 38.82
C ILE A 214 -14.38 -44.61 37.64
N THR A 215 -15.37 -43.73 37.74
CA THR A 215 -16.30 -43.39 36.66
C THR A 215 -16.15 -41.93 36.26
N THR A 216 -15.93 -41.64 34.99
CA THR A 216 -15.92 -40.25 34.48
C THR A 216 -17.33 -39.82 34.08
N GLU A 217 -17.71 -38.59 34.41
CA GLU A 217 -18.98 -37.98 34.00
C GLU A 217 -19.18 -38.06 32.47
N GLY A 218 -20.29 -38.66 32.03
CA GLY A 218 -20.59 -38.89 30.61
C GLY A 218 -19.69 -39.90 29.91
N GLY A 219 -18.80 -40.59 30.62
CA GLY A 219 -17.82 -41.53 30.11
C GLY A 219 -17.96 -42.95 30.66
N GLY A 220 -16.91 -43.76 30.47
CA GLY A 220 -16.85 -45.15 30.94
C GLY A 220 -16.47 -45.30 32.41
N SER A 221 -16.83 -46.43 33.00
CA SER A 221 -16.35 -46.88 34.31
C SER A 221 -15.11 -47.76 34.14
N SER A 222 -14.10 -47.60 35.00
CA SER A 222 -12.87 -48.39 35.00
C SER A 222 -12.57 -48.90 36.41
N ASP A 223 -12.20 -50.18 36.47
CA ASP A 223 -11.78 -50.86 37.70
C ASP A 223 -10.27 -51.09 37.66
N TYR A 224 -9.58 -50.73 38.73
CA TYR A 224 -8.13 -50.90 38.85
C TYR A 224 -7.78 -51.83 40.00
N THR A 225 -7.04 -52.89 39.70
CA THR A 225 -6.64 -53.91 40.67
C THR A 225 -5.45 -53.46 41.52
N VAL A 226 -5.54 -53.67 42.82
CA VAL A 226 -4.44 -53.53 43.78
C VAL A 226 -3.57 -54.78 43.72
N THR A 227 -2.26 -54.60 43.54
CA THR A 227 -1.28 -55.69 43.48
C THR A 227 -0.58 -55.96 44.81
N GLY A 228 -0.66 -55.01 45.74
CA GLY A 228 -0.17 -55.15 47.11
C GLY A 228 -0.27 -53.83 47.86
N ILE A 229 -0.21 -53.89 49.19
CA ILE A 229 -0.28 -52.73 50.07
C ILE A 229 1.00 -52.69 50.91
N ASP A 230 1.72 -51.58 50.84
CA ASP A 230 2.96 -51.38 51.61
C ASP A 230 2.65 -50.48 52.81
N PHE A 231 2.49 -51.11 53.98
CA PHE A 231 2.20 -50.43 55.23
C PHE A 231 3.39 -49.66 55.81
N THR A 232 4.62 -50.01 55.41
CA THR A 232 5.82 -49.27 55.83
C THR A 232 5.94 -47.97 55.04
N ALA A 233 5.81 -48.05 53.71
CA ALA A 233 5.84 -46.88 52.82
C ALA A 233 4.52 -46.10 52.81
N LYS A 234 3.44 -46.67 53.36
CA LYS A 234 2.07 -46.13 53.39
C LYS A 234 1.50 -45.88 51.99
N LYS A 235 1.65 -46.90 51.13
CA LYS A 235 1.30 -46.86 49.71
C LYS A 235 0.47 -48.07 49.29
N ILE A 236 -0.38 -47.86 48.30
CA ILE A 236 -1.10 -48.91 47.58
C ILE A 236 -0.40 -49.09 46.24
N ASN A 237 -0.06 -50.32 45.90
CA ASN A 237 0.64 -50.68 44.67
C ASN A 237 -0.37 -51.16 43.61
N TRP A 238 -0.14 -50.74 42.37
CA TRP A 238 -1.05 -50.95 41.24
C TRP A 238 -0.35 -51.74 40.14
N GLU A 239 -1.12 -52.34 39.23
CA GLU A 239 -0.58 -53.02 38.06
C GLU A 239 0.30 -52.10 37.19
N SER A 240 1.31 -52.67 36.55
CA SER A 240 2.21 -51.94 35.65
C SER A 240 1.45 -51.37 34.45
N GLY A 241 1.68 -50.10 34.13
CA GLY A 241 0.96 -49.39 33.07
C GLY A 241 -0.37 -48.75 33.50
N SER A 242 -0.75 -48.87 34.78
CA SER A 242 -1.91 -48.17 35.34
C SER A 242 -1.71 -46.63 35.39
N PRO A 243 -2.79 -45.83 35.44
CA PRO A 243 -2.70 -44.37 35.48
C PRO A 243 -2.30 -43.80 36.86
N PHE A 244 -1.84 -44.62 37.80
CA PHE A 244 -1.48 -44.18 39.14
C PHE A 244 -0.02 -43.72 39.23
N LEU A 245 0.18 -42.61 39.92
CA LEU A 245 1.48 -41.96 40.05
C LEU A 245 2.01 -42.07 41.49
N ALA A 246 3.32 -41.87 41.64
CA ALA A 246 3.94 -41.77 42.95
C ALA A 246 3.66 -40.44 43.66
N ASN A 247 3.43 -39.37 42.89
CA ASN A 247 3.14 -38.02 43.39
C ASN A 247 2.41 -37.18 42.32
N ALA A 248 2.05 -35.95 42.70
CA ALA A 248 1.57 -34.91 41.81
C ALA A 248 2.23 -33.57 42.18
N THR A 249 2.23 -32.63 41.24
CA THR A 249 2.61 -31.23 41.48
C THR A 249 1.37 -30.38 41.73
N GLN A 250 1.45 -29.40 42.63
CA GLN A 250 0.36 -28.46 42.87
C GLN A 250 0.14 -27.55 41.64
N LEU A 251 -1.13 -27.22 41.35
CA LEU A 251 -1.49 -26.27 40.32
C LEU A 251 -1.14 -24.83 40.75
N VAL A 252 -0.70 -23.99 39.81
CA VAL A 252 -0.34 -22.58 40.06
C VAL A 252 -1.34 -21.60 39.44
N THR A 253 -1.27 -20.32 39.79
CA THR A 253 -2.13 -19.28 39.20
C THR A 253 -2.04 -19.27 37.67
N GLY A 254 -3.19 -19.20 37.00
CA GLY A 254 -3.30 -19.34 35.54
C GLY A 254 -3.54 -20.79 35.08
N GLU A 255 -3.44 -21.77 35.98
CA GLU A 255 -3.77 -23.18 35.72
C GLU A 255 -5.22 -23.56 36.07
N TYR A 256 -5.94 -22.67 36.75
CA TYR A 256 -7.34 -22.78 37.15
C TYR A 256 -7.98 -21.38 37.17
N GLU A 257 -9.32 -21.34 37.16
CA GLU A 257 -10.11 -20.13 37.41
C GLU A 257 -10.86 -20.24 38.74
N GLY A 258 -10.99 -19.10 39.44
CA GLY A 258 -11.71 -19.02 40.71
C GLY A 258 -10.85 -19.45 41.92
N THR A 259 -11.50 -20.06 42.92
CA THR A 259 -10.85 -20.46 44.17
C THR A 259 -9.73 -21.49 43.92
N PRO A 260 -8.54 -21.32 44.51
CA PRO A 260 -7.46 -22.29 44.38
C PRO A 260 -7.92 -23.71 44.77
N PRO A 261 -7.66 -24.73 43.93
CA PRO A 261 -8.02 -26.10 44.26
C PRO A 261 -7.24 -26.58 45.49
N SER A 262 -7.88 -27.40 46.31
CA SER A 262 -7.22 -28.06 47.43
C SER A 262 -6.09 -28.97 46.93
N PHE A 263 -5.07 -29.14 47.77
CA PHE A 263 -3.95 -30.05 47.54
C PHE A 263 -3.57 -30.73 48.86
N PRO A 264 -3.18 -32.03 48.87
CA PRO A 264 -2.85 -32.73 50.10
C PRO A 264 -1.71 -32.06 50.89
N ALA A 265 -1.80 -32.12 52.21
CA ALA A 265 -0.72 -31.67 53.08
C ALA A 265 0.44 -32.69 53.08
N PRO A 266 1.70 -32.27 53.32
CA PRO A 266 2.83 -33.20 53.39
C PRO A 266 2.69 -34.30 54.46
N THR A 267 1.83 -34.09 55.45
CA THR A 267 1.51 -35.05 56.52
C THR A 267 0.49 -36.10 56.12
N ASP A 268 -0.25 -35.88 55.02
CA ASP A 268 -1.23 -36.83 54.53
C ASP A 268 -0.52 -38.10 54.03
N LYS A 269 -1.08 -39.26 54.40
CA LYS A 269 -0.57 -40.60 54.07
C LYS A 269 -1.63 -41.36 53.30
N TRP A 270 -1.27 -42.46 52.65
CA TRP A 270 -2.20 -43.32 51.91
C TRP A 270 -2.90 -42.60 50.75
N LEU A 271 -2.13 -41.74 50.07
CA LEU A 271 -2.60 -40.96 48.94
C LEU A 271 -2.58 -41.80 47.66
N ILE A 272 -3.64 -41.66 46.86
CA ILE A 272 -3.79 -42.28 45.55
C ILE A 272 -3.80 -41.15 44.52
N TYR A 273 -2.78 -41.12 43.67
CA TYR A 273 -2.62 -40.10 42.63
C TYR A 273 -3.08 -40.65 41.28
N PHE A 274 -4.30 -40.35 40.88
CA PHE A 274 -4.89 -40.82 39.62
C PHE A 274 -4.66 -39.80 38.49
N LYS A 275 -3.82 -40.15 37.51
CA LYS A 275 -3.60 -39.35 36.30
C LYS A 275 -4.81 -39.44 35.37
N THR A 276 -5.43 -38.30 35.09
CA THR A 276 -6.54 -38.20 34.13
C THR A 276 -6.07 -38.15 32.67
N ASP A 277 -7.02 -38.24 31.74
CA ASP A 277 -6.81 -38.00 30.31
C ASP A 277 -6.84 -36.49 29.93
N VAL A 278 -7.14 -35.61 30.89
CA VAL A 278 -7.37 -34.18 30.65
C VAL A 278 -6.07 -33.39 30.77
N GLU A 279 -5.69 -32.72 29.68
CA GLU A 279 -4.52 -31.82 29.66
C GLU A 279 -4.79 -30.56 30.50
N VAL A 280 -3.77 -30.04 31.20
CA VAL A 280 -3.79 -28.72 31.84
C VAL A 280 -3.57 -27.67 30.77
N SER A 281 -4.66 -27.29 30.10
CA SER A 281 -4.67 -26.34 28.98
C SER A 281 -5.79 -25.31 29.18
N PRO A 282 -5.64 -24.07 28.69
CA PRO A 282 -6.75 -23.11 28.55
C PRO A 282 -7.98 -23.67 27.82
N SER A 283 -7.80 -24.71 27.00
CA SER A 283 -8.84 -25.34 26.19
C SER A 283 -9.56 -26.51 26.86
N SER A 284 -9.21 -26.88 28.08
CA SER A 284 -9.78 -28.08 28.73
C SER A 284 -11.03 -27.74 29.52
N ALA A 285 -12.14 -28.38 29.17
CA ALA A 285 -13.37 -28.30 29.94
C ALA A 285 -13.19 -29.00 31.31
N LEU A 286 -13.90 -28.51 32.32
CA LEU A 286 -14.05 -29.23 33.58
C LEU A 286 -14.67 -30.61 33.33
N LYS A 287 -14.08 -31.66 33.91
CA LYS A 287 -14.61 -33.02 33.96
C LYS A 287 -14.68 -33.49 35.40
N THR A 288 -15.79 -34.12 35.76
CA THR A 288 -16.01 -34.74 37.09
C THR A 288 -15.80 -36.25 37.04
N TYR A 289 -15.33 -36.82 38.13
CA TYR A 289 -15.04 -38.24 38.31
C TYR A 289 -15.60 -38.70 39.65
N GLU A 290 -16.19 -39.88 39.70
CA GLU A 290 -16.63 -40.55 40.92
C GLU A 290 -15.72 -41.76 41.21
N ALA A 291 -15.24 -41.92 42.44
CA ALA A 291 -14.32 -42.98 42.84
C ALA A 291 -14.71 -43.65 44.16
N TRP A 292 -14.46 -44.96 44.29
CA TRP A 292 -14.62 -45.72 45.53
C TRP A 292 -13.72 -46.97 45.55
N LEU A 293 -13.36 -47.45 46.75
CA LEU A 293 -12.58 -48.66 46.95
C LEU A 293 -13.49 -49.88 47.16
N SER A 294 -12.99 -51.07 46.87
CA SER A 294 -13.55 -52.34 47.33
C SER A 294 -12.49 -53.30 47.82
N ASP A 295 -12.86 -54.12 48.81
CA ASP A 295 -12.03 -55.21 49.33
C ASP A 295 -12.29 -56.55 48.62
N GLU A 296 -11.60 -57.60 49.07
CA GLU A 296 -11.68 -58.96 48.52
C GLU A 296 -13.05 -59.61 48.77
N ALA A 297 -13.76 -59.23 49.83
CA ALA A 297 -15.13 -59.67 50.11
C ALA A 297 -16.18 -58.89 49.28
N GLY A 298 -15.78 -57.78 48.66
CA GLY A 298 -16.62 -56.91 47.85
C GLY A 298 -17.36 -55.86 48.68
N LEU A 299 -16.95 -55.55 49.91
CA LEU A 299 -17.45 -54.37 50.62
C LEU A 299 -16.83 -53.13 49.98
N VAL A 300 -17.63 -52.08 49.88
CA VAL A 300 -17.26 -50.86 49.18
C VAL A 300 -17.15 -49.69 50.13
N SER A 301 -16.25 -48.76 49.80
CA SER A 301 -16.18 -47.48 50.50
C SER A 301 -17.33 -46.56 50.15
N ASN A 302 -17.43 -45.44 50.87
CA ASN A 302 -18.18 -44.31 50.39
C ASN A 302 -17.67 -43.87 49.00
N LYS A 303 -18.61 -43.44 48.15
CA LYS A 303 -18.30 -42.84 46.85
C LYS A 303 -17.87 -41.40 47.03
N VAL A 304 -16.84 -40.99 46.30
CA VAL A 304 -16.26 -39.65 46.39
C VAL A 304 -16.14 -39.05 45.00
N GLN A 305 -16.53 -37.78 44.87
CA GLN A 305 -16.38 -37.03 43.62
C GLN A 305 -15.14 -36.14 43.64
N GLY A 306 -14.37 -36.19 42.56
CA GLY A 306 -13.25 -35.31 42.28
C GLY A 306 -13.35 -34.74 40.87
N SER A 307 -12.87 -33.53 40.63
CA SER A 307 -12.97 -32.87 39.33
C SER A 307 -11.68 -32.18 38.92
N THR A 308 -11.49 -32.03 37.61
CA THR A 308 -10.48 -31.12 37.06
C THR A 308 -10.90 -29.66 37.27
N CYS A 309 -10.03 -28.70 36.98
CA CYS A 309 -10.31 -27.29 37.21
C CYS A 309 -11.06 -26.62 36.06
N ILE A 310 -11.88 -25.61 36.40
CA ILE A 310 -12.50 -24.72 35.41
C ILE A 310 -11.41 -23.88 34.73
N ARG A 311 -11.56 -23.70 33.41
CA ARG A 311 -10.72 -22.86 32.57
C ARG A 311 -11.54 -21.71 31.97
N LYS A 312 -10.90 -20.56 31.76
CA LYS A 312 -11.52 -19.43 31.05
C LYS A 312 -11.54 -19.69 29.55
N ILE A 313 -12.65 -19.36 28.90
CA ILE A 313 -12.75 -19.34 27.43
C ILE A 313 -11.64 -18.45 26.85
N GLY A 314 -11.05 -18.87 25.74
CA GLY A 314 -9.96 -18.17 25.08
C GLY A 314 -10.32 -16.78 24.56
N GLU A 315 -9.33 -16.09 23.99
CA GLU A 315 -9.48 -14.70 23.54
C GLU A 315 -10.57 -14.57 22.46
N ILE A 316 -11.38 -13.51 22.56
CA ILE A 316 -12.31 -13.11 21.51
C ILE A 316 -11.56 -12.18 20.54
N GLN A 317 -11.37 -12.59 19.30
CA GLN A 317 -10.76 -11.78 18.26
C GLN A 317 -11.83 -11.24 17.32
N VAL A 318 -11.70 -9.97 16.94
CA VAL A 318 -12.69 -9.27 16.11
C VAL A 318 -11.95 -8.61 14.96
N GLN A 319 -12.44 -8.82 13.74
CA GLN A 319 -11.95 -8.14 12.54
C GLN A 319 -13.12 -7.42 11.87
N SER A 320 -12.85 -6.23 11.32
CA SER A 320 -13.84 -5.47 10.58
C SER A 320 -13.57 -5.51 9.07
N THR A 321 -14.62 -5.34 8.27
CA THR A 321 -14.53 -5.06 6.83
C THR A 321 -15.27 -3.75 6.53
N PRO A 322 -14.59 -2.69 6.04
CA PRO A 322 -13.14 -2.61 5.81
C PRO A 322 -12.31 -2.73 7.10
N PRO A 323 -11.03 -3.15 7.00
CA PRO A 323 -10.18 -3.33 8.17
C PRO A 323 -9.89 -1.99 8.86
N VAL A 324 -9.71 -2.06 10.18
CA VAL A 324 -9.28 -0.95 11.02
C VAL A 324 -7.94 -0.38 10.49
N PRO A 325 -7.86 0.91 10.10
CA PRO A 325 -6.62 1.52 9.64
C PRO A 325 -5.52 1.49 10.70
N SER A 326 -4.27 1.39 10.27
CA SER A 326 -3.12 1.40 11.20
C SER A 326 -3.08 2.70 12.03
N GLY A 327 -3.11 2.58 13.35
CA GLY A 327 -3.04 3.71 14.28
C GLY A 327 -4.38 4.39 14.59
N SER A 328 -5.52 3.82 14.16
CA SER A 328 -6.85 4.43 14.31
C SER A 328 -7.50 4.22 15.69
N GLY A 329 -6.72 4.21 16.76
CA GLY A 329 -7.18 3.94 18.13
C GLY A 329 -6.90 2.52 18.62
N ASP A 330 -7.23 2.24 19.89
CA ASP A 330 -7.03 0.93 20.53
C ASP A 330 -8.34 0.16 20.81
N GLY A 331 -9.48 0.73 20.42
CA GLY A 331 -10.80 0.13 20.58
C GLY A 331 -11.41 0.33 21.97
N SER A 332 -10.79 1.16 22.82
CA SER A 332 -11.35 1.62 24.09
C SER A 332 -12.42 2.70 23.91
N ASP A 333 -13.15 3.01 24.98
CA ASP A 333 -14.14 4.08 25.03
C ASP A 333 -13.52 5.48 24.78
N ILE A 334 -12.29 5.70 25.25
CA ILE A 334 -11.53 6.94 25.06
C ILE A 334 -10.96 7.02 23.63
N ASN A 335 -10.53 5.88 23.08
CA ASN A 335 -9.83 5.81 21.80
C ASN A 335 -10.42 4.72 20.88
N PRO A 336 -11.67 4.92 20.40
CA PRO A 336 -12.38 3.92 19.61
C PRO A 336 -11.71 3.69 18.26
N TYR A 337 -11.91 2.52 17.68
CA TYR A 337 -11.43 2.23 16.33
C TYR A 337 -12.14 3.11 15.29
N GLU A 338 -11.40 3.97 14.59
CA GLU A 338 -11.95 4.84 13.56
C GLU A 338 -11.98 4.17 12.19
N ILE A 339 -13.17 4.07 11.58
CA ILE A 339 -13.34 3.49 10.24
C ILE A 339 -14.04 4.50 9.34
N SER A 340 -13.43 4.80 8.19
CA SER A 340 -14.05 5.61 7.12
C SER A 340 -14.87 4.71 6.20
N CYS A 341 -16.16 4.98 6.11
CA CYS A 341 -17.12 4.14 5.40
C CYS A 341 -17.50 4.75 4.05
N ASN A 342 -17.22 4.02 2.97
CA ASN A 342 -17.79 4.28 1.63
C ASN A 342 -19.11 3.52 1.44
N GLY A 343 -19.21 2.31 2.01
CA GLY A 343 -20.42 1.48 2.04
C GLY A 343 -21.39 1.85 3.16
N ASP A 344 -22.53 1.16 3.19
CA ASP A 344 -23.60 1.43 4.15
C ASP A 344 -23.41 0.79 5.53
N ASP A 345 -22.47 -0.14 5.64
CA ASP A 345 -22.16 -0.85 6.87
C ASP A 345 -20.68 -1.23 6.97
N VAL A 346 -20.30 -1.61 8.19
CA VAL A 346 -19.06 -2.31 8.51
C VAL A 346 -19.45 -3.69 9.05
N ASP A 347 -18.98 -4.74 8.39
CA ASP A 347 -19.17 -6.11 8.84
C ASP A 347 -18.10 -6.47 9.88
N LEU A 348 -18.50 -7.13 10.97
CA LEU A 348 -17.60 -7.68 11.98
C LEU A 348 -17.60 -9.21 11.89
N GLU A 349 -16.40 -9.77 11.84
CA GLU A 349 -16.13 -11.20 11.98
C GLU A 349 -15.50 -11.46 13.35
N VAL A 350 -16.02 -12.46 14.07
CA VAL A 350 -15.63 -12.74 15.46
C VAL A 350 -15.17 -14.17 15.62
N TRP A 351 -13.92 -14.36 16.02
CA TRP A 351 -13.34 -15.66 16.37
C TRP A 351 -13.23 -15.79 17.88
N CYS A 352 -13.20 -17.03 18.35
CA CYS A 352 -12.86 -17.34 19.74
C CYS A 352 -11.73 -18.36 19.77
N LEU A 353 -10.60 -17.97 20.34
CA LEU A 353 -9.40 -18.80 20.47
C LEU A 353 -9.51 -19.80 21.62
N THR A 354 -10.61 -20.55 21.68
CA THR A 354 -10.73 -21.75 22.51
C THR A 354 -10.48 -22.96 21.60
N PRO A 355 -9.27 -23.55 21.63
CA PRO A 355 -8.95 -24.69 20.78
C PRO A 355 -9.95 -25.85 20.95
N SER A 356 -10.33 -26.47 19.83
CA SER A 356 -11.10 -27.72 19.62
C SER A 356 -12.64 -27.75 19.53
N ASP A 357 -13.45 -26.83 20.08
CA ASP A 357 -14.91 -26.86 19.80
C ASP A 357 -15.60 -25.49 19.77
N SER A 358 -16.73 -25.42 19.04
CA SER A 358 -17.60 -24.25 18.91
C SER A 358 -18.00 -23.62 20.25
N VAL A 359 -17.82 -22.31 20.34
CA VAL A 359 -18.20 -21.49 21.50
C VAL A 359 -19.42 -20.66 21.14
N LYS A 360 -20.42 -20.60 22.03
CA LYS A 360 -21.58 -19.72 21.84
C LYS A 360 -21.18 -18.28 22.19
N ILE A 361 -21.24 -17.39 21.20
CA ILE A 361 -21.02 -15.97 21.36
C ILE A 361 -22.39 -15.27 21.33
N ARG A 362 -22.70 -14.56 22.40
CA ARG A 362 -23.78 -13.56 22.43
C ARG A 362 -23.15 -12.20 22.22
N TYR A 363 -23.79 -11.36 21.41
CA TYR A 363 -23.30 -10.01 21.14
C TYR A 363 -24.40 -8.97 21.28
N TRP A 364 -23.98 -7.74 21.62
CA TRP A 364 -24.82 -6.56 21.68
C TRP A 364 -24.11 -5.43 20.92
N VAL A 365 -24.82 -4.81 19.99
CA VAL A 365 -24.38 -3.62 19.26
C VAL A 365 -25.24 -2.47 19.74
N THR A 366 -24.64 -1.55 20.49
CA THR A 366 -25.29 -0.35 20.99
C THR A 366 -24.84 0.84 20.15
N ASN A 367 -25.79 1.48 19.47
CA ASN A 367 -25.61 2.79 18.86
C ASN A 367 -25.62 3.84 19.99
N LEU A 368 -24.52 4.56 20.18
CA LEU A 368 -24.34 5.44 21.33
C LEU A 368 -25.11 6.77 21.17
N GLU A 369 -25.42 7.17 19.95
CA GLU A 369 -26.15 8.39 19.62
C GLU A 369 -27.65 8.26 19.88
N THR A 370 -28.22 7.08 19.59
CA THR A 370 -29.64 6.81 19.81
C THR A 370 -29.90 5.98 21.07
N SER A 371 -28.85 5.45 21.69
CA SER A 371 -28.93 4.49 22.81
C SER A 371 -29.71 3.21 22.48
N THR A 372 -29.93 2.90 21.19
CA THR A 372 -30.62 1.68 20.76
C THR A 372 -29.65 0.50 20.70
N THR A 373 -30.05 -0.65 21.25
CA THR A 373 -29.21 -1.86 21.28
C THR A 373 -29.86 -2.99 20.48
N GLY A 374 -29.14 -3.50 19.48
CA GLY A 374 -29.44 -4.78 18.84
C GLY A 374 -28.64 -5.90 19.48
N SER A 375 -29.15 -7.12 19.48
CA SER A 375 -28.44 -8.29 20.02
C SER A 375 -28.66 -9.52 19.16
N GLY A 376 -27.68 -10.42 19.18
CA GLY A 376 -27.79 -11.71 18.53
C GLY A 376 -26.88 -12.75 19.17
N GLU A 377 -26.91 -13.95 18.63
CA GLU A 377 -26.05 -15.04 19.07
C GLU A 377 -25.66 -15.96 17.93
N GLY A 378 -24.52 -16.63 18.07
CA GLY A 378 -24.05 -17.62 17.12
C GLY A 378 -22.85 -18.40 17.65
N LEU A 379 -22.27 -19.23 16.80
CA LEU A 379 -21.12 -20.07 17.14
C LEU A 379 -19.85 -19.52 16.49
N ALA A 380 -18.73 -19.56 17.22
CA ALA A 380 -17.41 -19.23 16.71
C ALA A 380 -16.38 -20.29 17.11
N THR A 381 -15.38 -20.50 16.25
CA THR A 381 -14.21 -21.36 16.50
C THR A 381 -12.92 -20.57 16.20
N PRO A 382 -11.73 -21.13 16.47
CA PRO A 382 -10.47 -20.49 16.07
C PRO A 382 -10.29 -20.35 14.55
N THR A 383 -11.01 -21.12 13.74
CA THR A 383 -10.88 -21.16 12.27
C THR A 383 -12.14 -20.72 11.53
N THR A 384 -13.26 -20.57 12.23
CA THR A 384 -14.57 -20.23 11.64
C THR A 384 -15.20 -19.11 12.48
N PRO A 385 -15.29 -17.88 11.94
CA PRO A 385 -15.86 -16.76 12.67
C PRO A 385 -17.39 -16.82 12.74
N LEU A 386 -17.95 -16.17 13.76
CA LEU A 386 -19.30 -15.66 13.71
C LEU A 386 -19.34 -14.45 12.75
N GLN A 387 -20.25 -14.48 11.78
CA GLN A 387 -20.46 -13.44 10.78
C GLN A 387 -21.88 -12.84 10.89
N GLY A 388 -22.15 -11.76 10.13
CA GLY A 388 -23.48 -11.13 10.06
C GLY A 388 -23.72 -10.02 11.10
N ILE A 389 -22.69 -9.65 11.85
CA ILE A 389 -22.72 -8.50 12.78
C ILE A 389 -22.41 -7.24 11.98
N LYS A 390 -23.38 -6.32 11.86
CA LYS A 390 -23.29 -5.11 11.05
C LYS A 390 -23.35 -3.85 11.89
N LEU A 391 -22.43 -2.93 11.64
CA LEU A 391 -22.47 -1.57 12.16
C LEU A 391 -22.88 -0.63 11.01
N LEU A 392 -24.03 0.03 11.12
CA LEU A 392 -24.53 0.90 10.04
C LEU A 392 -23.72 2.19 9.98
N ALA A 393 -23.20 2.52 8.80
CA ALA A 393 -22.55 3.80 8.57
C ALA A 393 -23.58 4.94 8.59
N PRO A 394 -23.23 6.14 9.07
CA PRO A 394 -24.16 7.26 9.10
C PRO A 394 -24.57 7.64 7.68
N SER A 395 -25.80 8.11 7.48
CA SER A 395 -26.35 8.36 6.14
C SER A 395 -25.75 9.60 5.45
N ALA A 396 -25.35 10.61 6.23
CA ALA A 396 -24.82 11.86 5.71
C ALA A 396 -23.28 11.85 5.65
N ILE A 397 -22.72 12.29 4.51
CA ILE A 397 -21.27 12.43 4.30
C ILE A 397 -20.67 13.37 5.35
N GLY A 398 -19.54 12.95 5.93
CA GLY A 398 -18.79 13.64 6.97
C GLY A 398 -19.33 13.47 8.39
N SER A 399 -20.53 12.92 8.55
CA SER A 399 -21.08 12.58 9.87
C SER A 399 -20.39 11.36 10.47
N THR A 400 -20.37 11.31 11.80
CA THR A 400 -19.85 10.19 12.58
C THR A 400 -20.95 9.53 13.39
N ILE A 401 -20.77 8.26 13.71
CA ILE A 401 -21.61 7.51 14.65
C ILE A 401 -20.72 6.59 15.48
N ASN A 402 -21.00 6.45 16.76
CA ASN A 402 -20.20 5.66 17.68
C ASN A 402 -20.98 4.41 18.11
N TYR A 403 -20.27 3.29 18.15
CA TYR A 403 -20.81 2.00 18.54
C TYR A 403 -20.04 1.44 19.73
N GLU A 404 -20.76 0.95 20.72
CA GLU A 404 -20.24 -0.02 21.69
C GLU A 404 -20.66 -1.42 21.24
N VAL A 405 -19.69 -2.32 21.08
CA VAL A 405 -19.95 -3.72 20.74
C VAL A 405 -19.46 -4.62 21.85
N ARG A 406 -20.40 -5.26 22.55
CA ARG A 406 -20.11 -6.21 23.64
C ARG A 406 -20.26 -7.63 23.15
N PHE A 407 -19.29 -8.47 23.49
CA PHE A 407 -19.29 -9.90 23.23
C PHE A 407 -19.22 -10.65 24.56
N LYS A 408 -20.05 -11.68 24.70
CA LYS A 408 -20.00 -12.63 25.80
C LYS A 408 -19.91 -14.04 25.22
N ALA A 409 -18.82 -14.71 25.51
CA ALA A 409 -18.58 -16.09 25.14
C ALA A 409 -18.96 -17.00 26.31
N ASP A 410 -19.81 -17.99 26.04
CA ASP A 410 -20.26 -18.98 27.02
C ASP A 410 -20.15 -20.40 26.43
N LYS A 411 -19.70 -21.35 27.25
CA LYS A 411 -19.60 -22.76 26.89
C LYS A 411 -19.65 -23.60 28.17
N PRO A 412 -20.43 -24.70 28.22
CA PRO A 412 -20.43 -25.61 29.37
C PRO A 412 -19.01 -26.10 29.71
N GLY A 413 -18.69 -26.19 31.00
CA GLY A 413 -17.36 -26.61 31.48
C GLY A 413 -16.26 -25.54 31.47
N PHE A 414 -16.58 -24.30 31.06
CA PHE A 414 -15.66 -23.16 31.07
C PHE A 414 -16.25 -21.94 31.80
N ALA A 415 -15.38 -21.09 32.33
CA ALA A 415 -15.75 -19.75 32.77
C ALA A 415 -15.94 -18.82 31.56
N SER A 416 -17.02 -18.02 31.58
CA SER A 416 -17.34 -17.09 30.48
C SER A 416 -16.21 -16.08 30.24
N ASN A 417 -16.02 -15.67 28.98
CA ASN A 417 -15.14 -14.56 28.64
C ASN A 417 -15.95 -13.41 28.03
N GLN A 418 -15.51 -12.17 28.24
CA GLN A 418 -16.17 -10.98 27.71
C GLN A 418 -15.16 -10.04 27.07
N LYS A 419 -15.58 -9.37 26.00
CA LYS A 419 -14.81 -8.33 25.32
C LYS A 419 -15.75 -7.21 24.90
N THR A 420 -15.35 -5.99 25.14
CA THR A 420 -16.03 -4.79 24.63
C THR A 420 -15.09 -4.08 23.68
N VAL A 421 -15.61 -3.65 22.53
CA VAL A 421 -14.87 -2.87 21.53
C VAL A 421 -15.71 -1.67 21.11
N TYR A 422 -15.10 -0.49 21.08
CA TYR A 422 -15.74 0.73 20.62
C TYR A 422 -15.28 1.10 19.20
N TYR A 423 -16.22 1.48 18.35
CA TYR A 423 -15.98 1.91 16.97
C TYR A 423 -16.54 3.31 16.74
N ARG A 424 -15.80 4.12 15.98
CA ARG A 424 -16.27 5.39 15.44
C ARG A 424 -16.30 5.31 13.92
N LEU A 425 -17.49 5.21 13.34
CA LEU A 425 -17.65 5.18 11.89
C LEU A 425 -17.83 6.60 11.35
N LYS A 426 -17.12 6.96 10.29
CA LYS A 426 -17.30 8.23 9.57
C LYS A 426 -17.72 7.96 8.13
N ARG A 427 -18.86 8.48 7.70
CA ARG A 427 -19.23 8.40 6.28
C ARG A 427 -18.34 9.32 5.46
N ILE A 428 -17.69 8.80 4.44
CA ILE A 428 -16.88 9.58 3.48
C ILE A 428 -17.59 9.64 2.13
N VAL A 429 -17.13 10.51 1.23
CA VAL A 429 -17.56 10.53 -0.18
C VAL A 429 -17.16 9.21 -0.85
N GLY A 430 -15.99 8.68 -0.51
CA GLY A 430 -15.40 7.50 -1.12
C GLY A 430 -14.33 7.85 -2.16
N ASN A 431 -13.59 6.83 -2.59
CA ASN A 431 -12.50 6.96 -3.54
C ASN A 431 -12.95 7.03 -5.01
N VAL A 432 -14.25 6.90 -5.29
CA VAL A 432 -14.85 7.01 -6.63
C VAL A 432 -15.90 8.11 -6.60
N ILE A 433 -15.73 9.13 -7.44
CA ILE A 433 -16.66 10.25 -7.55
C ILE A 433 -17.32 10.18 -8.93
N ASP A 434 -18.62 9.90 -8.93
CA ASP A 434 -19.42 9.74 -10.14
C ASP A 434 -20.12 11.05 -10.49
N GLY A 435 -19.76 11.63 -11.64
CA GLY A 435 -20.34 12.84 -12.20
C GLY A 435 -21.83 12.73 -12.52
N SER A 436 -22.39 11.51 -12.63
CA SER A 436 -23.83 11.32 -12.83
C SER A 436 -24.65 11.52 -11.55
N LYS A 437 -23.99 11.70 -10.40
CA LYS A 437 -24.66 11.92 -9.11
C LYS A 437 -24.76 13.42 -8.83
N PRO A 438 -25.80 13.86 -8.09
CA PRO A 438 -25.91 15.25 -7.67
C PRO A 438 -24.66 15.72 -6.92
N ASP A 439 -24.34 17.00 -7.04
CA ASP A 439 -23.29 17.66 -6.26
C ASP A 439 -21.88 17.10 -6.46
N ALA A 440 -21.62 16.45 -7.60
CA ALA A 440 -20.35 15.75 -7.85
C ALA A 440 -19.13 16.68 -7.75
N TRP A 441 -19.23 17.95 -8.17
CA TRP A 441 -18.13 18.92 -8.03
C TRP A 441 -17.87 19.27 -6.56
N ALA A 442 -18.91 19.56 -5.78
CA ALA A 442 -18.79 19.79 -4.34
C ALA A 442 -18.24 18.57 -3.59
N LYS A 443 -18.64 17.35 -3.99
CA LYS A 443 -18.09 16.09 -3.45
C LYS A 443 -16.61 15.91 -3.79
N LEU A 444 -16.20 16.21 -5.03
CA LEU A 444 -14.79 16.21 -5.43
C LEU A 444 -13.99 17.24 -4.62
N LYS A 445 -14.50 18.46 -4.50
CA LYS A 445 -13.89 19.52 -3.70
C LYS A 445 -13.74 19.07 -2.24
N TYR A 446 -14.78 18.49 -1.65
CA TYR A 446 -14.75 17.99 -0.27
C TYR A 446 -13.71 16.85 -0.10
N ALA A 447 -13.70 15.86 -0.99
CA ALA A 447 -12.78 14.73 -0.92
C ALA A 447 -11.30 15.16 -1.07
N VAL A 448 -11.02 16.15 -1.92
CA VAL A 448 -9.66 16.69 -2.08
C VAL A 448 -9.25 17.53 -0.87
N GLU A 449 -10.13 18.39 -0.37
CA GLU A 449 -9.80 19.36 0.68
C GLU A 449 -9.83 18.80 2.10
N ARG A 450 -10.65 17.78 2.38
CA ARG A 450 -10.99 17.36 3.76
C ARG A 450 -10.86 15.86 4.03
N GLU A 451 -10.78 15.02 3.01
CA GLU A 451 -10.57 13.59 3.18
C GLU A 451 -9.09 13.22 2.98
N THR A 452 -8.70 12.04 3.48
CA THR A 452 -7.32 11.56 3.50
C THR A 452 -6.99 10.58 2.38
N GLU A 453 -8.00 10.17 1.60
CA GLU A 453 -7.83 9.18 0.53
C GLU A 453 -6.75 9.62 -0.46
N PRO A 454 -5.63 8.88 -0.59
CA PRO A 454 -4.49 9.31 -1.40
C PRO A 454 -4.80 9.26 -2.91
N VAL A 455 -5.79 8.45 -3.30
CA VAL A 455 -6.21 8.26 -4.68
C VAL A 455 -7.71 8.48 -4.82
N ILE A 456 -8.09 9.43 -5.65
CA ILE A 456 -9.47 9.69 -6.05
C ILE A 456 -9.64 9.25 -7.50
N THR A 457 -10.74 8.57 -7.79
CA THR A 457 -11.07 8.07 -9.12
C THR A 457 -12.31 8.80 -9.63
N ILE A 458 -12.25 9.38 -10.82
CA ILE A 458 -13.37 10.11 -11.44
C ILE A 458 -14.08 9.20 -12.42
N LYS A 459 -15.41 9.12 -12.30
CA LYS A 459 -16.28 8.40 -13.24
C LYS A 459 -17.23 9.41 -13.87
N ASN A 460 -17.32 9.43 -15.19
CA ASN A 460 -18.16 10.38 -15.95
C ASN A 460 -17.76 11.87 -15.75
N GLU A 461 -18.45 12.79 -16.44
CA GLU A 461 -18.17 14.22 -16.36
C GLU A 461 -18.67 14.82 -15.03
N ILE A 462 -17.74 15.34 -14.23
CA ILE A 462 -18.02 16.20 -13.09
C ILE A 462 -18.06 17.64 -13.57
N LYS A 463 -19.23 18.26 -13.48
CA LYS A 463 -19.49 19.62 -13.95
C LYS A 463 -19.76 20.59 -12.80
N ALA A 464 -19.05 21.72 -12.78
CA ALA A 464 -19.35 22.83 -11.87
C ALA A 464 -20.70 23.46 -12.23
N GLN A 465 -21.48 23.85 -11.22
CA GLN A 465 -22.85 24.36 -11.41
C GLN A 465 -23.12 25.51 -10.44
N ASP A 466 -23.93 26.48 -10.88
CA ASP A 466 -24.43 27.53 -10.00
C ASP A 466 -25.55 26.95 -9.15
N SER A 467 -25.15 26.39 -8.01
CA SER A 467 -26.05 25.99 -6.94
C SER A 467 -25.76 26.85 -5.71
N GLY A 468 -26.73 26.97 -4.81
CA GLY A 468 -26.45 27.43 -3.45
C GLY A 468 -25.37 26.57 -2.79
N GLY A 469 -24.89 27.01 -1.63
CA GLY A 469 -23.93 26.22 -0.85
C GLY A 469 -24.53 24.85 -0.46
N ILE A 470 -23.81 23.78 -0.76
CA ILE A 470 -24.21 22.40 -0.46
C ILE A 470 -23.57 22.01 0.86
N THR A 471 -24.36 21.54 1.82
CA THR A 471 -23.82 21.09 3.10
C THR A 471 -23.25 19.68 2.95
N ILE A 472 -21.93 19.54 3.08
CA ILE A 472 -21.22 18.25 3.11
C ILE A 472 -20.37 18.23 4.38
N GLY A 473 -20.55 17.24 5.25
CA GLY A 473 -19.82 17.11 6.52
C GLY A 473 -19.92 18.33 7.42
N GLY A 474 -21.11 18.93 7.52
CA GLY A 474 -21.36 20.15 8.30
C GLY A 474 -20.72 21.43 7.72
N GLN A 475 -20.12 21.35 6.53
CA GLN A 475 -19.47 22.47 5.86
C GLN A 475 -20.29 22.90 4.65
N THR A 476 -20.40 24.20 4.43
CA THR A 476 -21.00 24.75 3.22
C THR A 476 -19.97 24.73 2.09
N ILE A 477 -20.15 23.82 1.14
CA ILE A 477 -19.29 23.66 -0.04
C ILE A 477 -19.99 24.25 -1.26
N LYS A 478 -19.35 25.19 -1.95
CA LYS A 478 -19.89 25.71 -3.21
C LYS A 478 -19.54 24.82 -4.39
N ASN A 479 -20.51 24.61 -5.29
CA ASN A 479 -20.40 23.72 -6.44
C ASN A 479 -19.76 24.40 -7.67
N ASN A 480 -19.20 25.59 -7.49
CA ASN A 480 -18.63 26.44 -8.54
C ASN A 480 -17.36 27.18 -8.08
N GLU A 481 -16.73 26.73 -6.99
CA GLU A 481 -15.44 27.25 -6.53
C GLU A 481 -14.29 26.29 -6.83
N GLN A 482 -13.09 26.84 -6.94
CA GLN A 482 -11.86 26.08 -7.16
C GLN A 482 -11.61 25.04 -6.08
N ILE A 483 -10.91 23.97 -6.44
CA ILE A 483 -10.52 22.89 -5.53
C ILE A 483 -9.11 23.18 -4.98
N ASN A 484 -8.99 23.36 -3.67
CA ASN A 484 -7.71 23.65 -3.03
C ASN A 484 -6.99 22.35 -2.64
N VAL A 485 -5.85 22.07 -3.26
CA VAL A 485 -5.05 20.87 -3.00
C VAL A 485 -4.06 21.17 -1.87
N GLY A 486 -4.50 20.93 -0.63
CA GLY A 486 -3.70 21.11 0.59
C GLY A 486 -2.88 19.87 1.01
N ARG A 487 -2.94 18.79 0.23
CA ARG A 487 -2.30 17.49 0.51
C ARG A 487 -1.76 16.86 -0.76
N ASN A 488 -0.96 15.81 -0.62
CA ASN A 488 -0.58 14.98 -1.75
C ASN A 488 -1.78 14.14 -2.19
N VAL A 489 -2.19 14.27 -3.45
CA VAL A 489 -3.34 13.54 -3.99
C VAL A 489 -3.10 13.13 -5.43
N LYS A 490 -3.52 11.90 -5.75
CA LYS A 490 -3.58 11.38 -7.10
C LYS A 490 -5.04 11.31 -7.54
N ILE A 491 -5.34 11.85 -8.70
CA ILE A 491 -6.66 11.79 -9.34
C ILE A 491 -6.50 11.02 -10.65
N LYS A 492 -7.26 9.94 -10.81
CA LYS A 492 -7.23 9.09 -12.00
C LYS A 492 -8.62 8.85 -12.55
N VAL A 493 -8.70 8.39 -13.79
CA VAL A 493 -9.97 8.02 -14.42
C VAL A 493 -10.46 6.63 -14.00
N PHE A 494 -11.79 6.49 -13.92
CA PHE A 494 -12.49 5.21 -13.89
C PHE A 494 -12.78 4.71 -15.31
N ASN A 495 -13.21 5.61 -16.18
CA ASN A 495 -13.61 5.38 -17.57
C ASN A 495 -13.14 6.52 -18.49
N THR A 496 -13.26 6.33 -19.80
CA THR A 496 -12.86 7.32 -20.81
C THR A 496 -13.67 8.62 -20.75
N ASP A 497 -14.87 8.57 -20.15
CA ASP A 497 -15.78 9.72 -20.03
C ASP A 497 -15.47 10.60 -18.80
N ALA A 498 -14.40 10.30 -18.06
CA ALA A 498 -14.00 11.04 -16.87
C ALA A 498 -13.45 12.43 -17.24
N VAL A 499 -14.26 13.45 -16.99
CA VAL A 499 -13.96 14.86 -17.28
C VAL A 499 -14.19 15.70 -16.02
N ILE A 500 -13.31 16.66 -15.75
CA ILE A 500 -13.52 17.72 -14.76
C ILE A 500 -13.76 19.01 -15.53
N ASN A 501 -15.02 19.44 -15.55
CA ASN A 501 -15.50 20.59 -16.29
C ASN A 501 -15.88 21.73 -15.34
N ALA A 502 -15.09 22.80 -15.33
CA ALA A 502 -15.40 23.98 -14.52
C ALA A 502 -16.50 24.88 -15.11
N ASP A 503 -16.99 24.59 -16.33
CA ASP A 503 -18.09 25.31 -17.00
C ASP A 503 -17.89 26.84 -16.98
N SER A 504 -16.64 27.27 -17.10
CA SER A 504 -16.18 28.66 -17.01
C SER A 504 -16.48 29.40 -15.71
N LYS A 505 -16.80 28.69 -14.62
CA LYS A 505 -17.21 29.28 -13.32
C LYS A 505 -16.05 29.58 -12.39
N CYS A 506 -14.98 28.80 -12.44
CA CYS A 506 -13.82 28.95 -11.57
C CYS A 506 -12.55 28.33 -12.17
N ARG A 507 -11.39 28.61 -11.55
CA ARG A 507 -10.21 27.76 -11.68
C ARG A 507 -10.53 26.34 -11.21
N ILE A 508 -9.95 25.31 -11.84
CA ILE A 508 -10.17 23.92 -11.38
C ILE A 508 -9.37 23.63 -10.10
N PHE A 509 -8.04 23.69 -10.14
CA PHE A 509 -7.15 23.33 -9.03
C PHE A 509 -6.23 24.46 -8.60
N ASN A 510 -6.15 24.66 -7.28
CA ASN A 510 -5.16 25.52 -6.62
C ASN A 510 -4.25 24.64 -5.74
N VAL A 511 -3.00 24.44 -6.14
CA VAL A 511 -2.07 23.52 -5.46
C VAL A 511 -1.16 24.26 -4.51
N ALA A 512 -1.26 23.93 -3.22
CA ALA A 512 -0.51 24.59 -2.16
C ALA A 512 0.99 24.23 -2.18
N SER A 513 1.80 25.13 -1.63
CA SER A 513 3.24 24.98 -1.48
C SER A 513 3.63 23.69 -0.75
N GLY A 514 4.62 22.98 -1.28
CA GLY A 514 5.09 21.69 -0.79
C GLY A 514 4.12 20.52 -1.01
N LYS A 515 3.01 20.71 -1.73
CA LYS A 515 2.03 19.64 -2.02
C LYS A 515 2.12 19.17 -3.46
N SER A 516 1.54 17.99 -3.72
CA SER A 516 1.54 17.36 -5.03
C SER A 516 0.15 17.02 -5.55
N LEU A 517 -0.05 17.29 -6.84
CA LEU A 517 -1.22 16.88 -7.61
C LEU A 517 -0.76 15.97 -8.77
N GLU A 518 -1.16 14.69 -8.74
CA GLU A 518 -0.95 13.76 -9.85
C GLU A 518 -2.27 13.52 -10.60
N LEU A 519 -2.30 13.81 -11.90
CA LEU A 519 -3.43 13.57 -12.79
C LEU A 519 -3.09 12.45 -13.77
N ASN A 520 -3.99 11.48 -13.94
CA ASN A 520 -3.80 10.36 -14.86
C ASN A 520 -5.04 10.07 -15.72
N GLY A 521 -4.92 10.30 -17.03
CA GLY A 521 -5.96 10.00 -18.02
C GLY A 521 -7.12 11.00 -18.11
N LEU A 522 -7.06 12.12 -17.37
CA LEU A 522 -8.20 13.01 -17.16
C LEU A 522 -8.31 14.10 -18.24
N THR A 523 -9.53 14.54 -18.52
CA THR A 523 -9.74 15.83 -19.21
C THR A 523 -10.13 16.91 -18.21
N LEU A 524 -9.38 18.00 -18.16
CA LEU A 524 -9.70 19.22 -17.41
C LEU A 524 -10.10 20.29 -18.41
N LYS A 525 -11.35 20.76 -18.35
CA LYS A 525 -11.86 21.74 -19.32
C LYS A 525 -12.61 22.91 -18.72
N GLN A 526 -12.61 24.00 -19.48
CA GLN A 526 -13.37 25.23 -19.18
C GLN A 526 -13.07 25.82 -17.79
N GLY A 527 -11.87 25.63 -17.26
CA GLY A 527 -11.38 26.35 -16.10
C GLY A 527 -11.22 27.83 -16.40
N ASN A 528 -11.69 28.71 -15.52
CA ASN A 528 -11.70 30.15 -15.73
C ASN A 528 -11.20 30.90 -14.49
N ALA A 529 -9.96 31.40 -14.57
CA ALA A 529 -9.37 32.29 -13.59
C ALA A 529 -9.52 33.78 -13.98
N ASN A 530 -10.07 34.09 -15.17
CA ASN A 530 -10.18 35.47 -15.65
C ASN A 530 -11.32 36.29 -14.98
N MET A 531 -12.01 35.70 -13.99
CA MET A 531 -13.15 36.31 -13.30
C MET A 531 -12.74 37.13 -12.06
N GLY A 532 -11.50 37.02 -11.60
CA GLY A 532 -11.02 37.71 -10.39
C GLY A 532 -10.80 39.21 -10.61
N GLN A 533 -11.30 40.03 -9.67
CA GLN A 533 -11.14 41.49 -9.71
C GLN A 533 -9.69 41.91 -9.38
N TYR A 534 -9.00 41.22 -8.45
CA TYR A 534 -7.60 41.45 -8.04
C TYR A 534 -6.96 40.14 -7.48
N GLY A 535 -5.63 40.06 -7.33
CA GLY A 535 -4.94 38.95 -6.64
C GLY A 535 -4.49 37.75 -7.50
N THR A 536 -4.03 36.67 -6.85
CA THR A 536 -3.55 35.42 -7.48
C THR A 536 -4.65 34.59 -8.11
N ASP A 537 -5.92 34.93 -7.88
CA ASP A 537 -7.11 34.29 -8.43
C ASP A 537 -7.20 34.38 -9.97
N ARG A 538 -6.28 35.13 -10.58
CA ARG A 538 -6.26 35.47 -12.01
C ARG A 538 -5.41 34.56 -12.89
N TYR A 539 -4.74 33.57 -12.32
CA TYR A 539 -3.71 32.78 -12.99
C TYR A 539 -4.08 31.29 -13.08
N GLY A 540 -3.65 30.60 -14.14
CA GLY A 540 -3.84 29.14 -14.25
C GLY A 540 -5.31 28.75 -14.34
N GLY A 541 -5.91 28.74 -15.53
CA GLY A 541 -7.35 28.46 -15.69
C GLY A 541 -7.72 27.06 -15.21
N ALA A 542 -6.88 26.06 -15.50
CA ALA A 542 -7.02 24.72 -14.95
C ALA A 542 -6.25 24.60 -13.63
N ILE A 543 -4.96 24.92 -13.62
CA ILE A 543 -4.06 24.63 -12.49
C ILE A 543 -3.22 25.86 -12.16
N TYR A 544 -3.27 26.25 -10.89
CA TYR A 544 -2.29 27.16 -10.29
C TYR A 544 -1.39 26.38 -9.34
N ALA A 545 -0.07 26.57 -9.49
CA ALA A 545 0.96 25.93 -8.67
C ALA A 545 1.92 27.00 -8.11
N GLU A 546 2.05 27.03 -6.79
CA GLU A 546 2.96 27.93 -6.06
C GLU A 546 3.80 27.09 -5.10
N GLY A 547 5.10 26.95 -5.38
CA GLY A 547 5.99 26.03 -4.64
C GLY A 547 5.54 24.55 -4.66
N ALA A 548 4.77 24.14 -5.67
CA ALA A 548 4.08 22.85 -5.71
C ALA A 548 4.63 21.89 -6.78
N THR A 549 4.30 20.61 -6.66
CA THR A 549 4.61 19.58 -7.68
C THR A 549 3.35 19.13 -8.42
N VAL A 550 3.31 19.30 -9.74
CA VAL A 550 2.19 18.89 -10.58
C VAL A 550 2.67 17.86 -11.59
N LYS A 551 2.06 16.67 -11.60
CA LYS A 551 2.35 15.60 -12.55
C LYS A 551 1.11 15.27 -13.37
N ILE A 552 1.22 15.40 -14.68
CA ILE A 552 0.13 15.20 -15.64
C ILE A 552 0.54 14.07 -16.56
N THR A 553 -0.22 12.97 -16.56
CA THR A 553 0.07 11.79 -17.40
C THR A 553 -1.13 11.46 -18.27
N ASN A 554 -0.95 11.45 -19.59
CA ASN A 554 -1.98 11.12 -20.58
C ASN A 554 -3.30 11.90 -20.36
N SER A 555 -3.21 13.15 -19.92
CA SER A 555 -4.36 13.99 -19.58
C SER A 555 -4.45 15.18 -20.53
N THR A 556 -5.66 15.68 -20.74
CA THR A 556 -5.96 16.80 -21.64
C THR A 556 -6.41 18.02 -20.84
N LEU A 557 -5.74 19.17 -21.00
CA LEU A 557 -6.16 20.44 -20.41
C LEU A 557 -6.58 21.39 -21.53
N THR A 558 -7.89 21.64 -21.66
CA THR A 558 -8.46 22.26 -22.87
C THR A 558 -9.54 23.29 -22.58
N GLY A 559 -9.69 24.33 -23.39
CA GLY A 559 -10.71 25.38 -23.23
C GLY A 559 -10.59 26.22 -21.95
N ASN A 560 -9.41 26.25 -21.31
CA ASN A 560 -9.20 26.97 -20.05
C ASN A 560 -8.78 28.43 -20.31
N THR A 561 -9.23 29.36 -19.45
CA THR A 561 -8.97 30.79 -19.60
C THR A 561 -8.40 31.41 -18.31
N ALA A 562 -7.38 32.26 -18.44
CA ALA A 562 -6.78 33.01 -17.33
C ALA A 562 -6.18 34.34 -17.80
N ILE A 563 -5.63 35.15 -16.89
CA ILE A 563 -4.78 36.30 -17.26
C ILE A 563 -3.40 35.83 -17.72
N GLN A 564 -2.77 34.91 -16.99
CA GLN A 564 -1.53 34.25 -17.38
C GLN A 564 -1.63 32.75 -17.14
N GLY A 565 -1.03 31.95 -18.02
CA GLY A 565 -1.12 30.49 -17.95
C GLY A 565 -2.54 30.02 -18.22
N GLY A 566 -3.01 30.08 -19.47
CA GLY A 566 -4.41 29.79 -19.80
C GLY A 566 -4.89 28.46 -19.23
N ALA A 567 -4.05 27.41 -19.29
CA ALA A 567 -4.26 26.17 -18.54
C ALA A 567 -3.47 26.16 -17.23
N ILE A 568 -2.14 26.33 -17.28
CA ILE A 568 -1.25 26.11 -16.14
C ILE A 568 -0.45 27.38 -15.83
N TYR A 569 -0.42 27.77 -14.56
CA TYR A 569 0.49 28.80 -14.06
C TYR A 569 1.32 28.23 -12.91
N ALA A 570 2.65 28.29 -13.04
CA ALA A 570 3.59 27.76 -12.06
C ALA A 570 4.60 28.83 -11.63
N LYS A 571 4.61 29.18 -10.34
CA LYS A 571 5.58 30.10 -9.74
C LYS A 571 6.20 29.50 -8.47
N LYS A 572 7.27 30.11 -8.00
CA LYS A 572 7.89 29.74 -6.72
C LYS A 572 7.09 30.29 -5.53
N ASP A 573 7.24 29.63 -4.39
CA ASP A 573 6.88 30.13 -3.07
C ASP A 573 8.17 30.33 -2.25
N GLY A 574 8.51 31.58 -1.93
CA GLY A 574 9.82 31.89 -1.33
C GLY A 574 10.99 31.37 -2.18
N SER A 575 11.73 30.38 -1.65
CA SER A 575 12.82 29.68 -2.32
C SER A 575 12.41 28.36 -3.00
N THR A 576 11.18 27.91 -2.80
CA THR A 576 10.66 26.64 -3.33
C THR A 576 10.08 26.86 -4.72
N GLY A 577 10.78 26.41 -5.76
CA GLY A 577 10.27 26.44 -7.13
C GLY A 577 9.16 25.40 -7.37
N SER A 578 8.16 25.73 -8.19
CA SER A 578 7.20 24.75 -8.66
C SER A 578 7.83 23.80 -9.69
N SER A 579 7.39 22.54 -9.69
CA SER A 579 7.80 21.53 -10.67
C SER A 579 6.57 20.99 -11.40
N VAL A 580 6.52 21.18 -12.72
CA VAL A 580 5.44 20.68 -13.58
C VAL A 580 6.01 19.62 -14.52
N THR A 581 5.47 18.41 -14.46
CA THR A 581 5.82 17.31 -15.38
C THR A 581 4.61 16.89 -16.19
N ILE A 582 4.73 16.91 -17.51
CA ILE A 582 3.72 16.47 -18.47
C ILE A 582 4.27 15.29 -19.25
N SER A 583 3.57 14.16 -19.24
CA SER A 583 3.96 12.92 -19.88
C SER A 583 2.80 12.39 -20.71
N GLY A 584 2.84 12.62 -22.03
CA GLY A 584 1.70 12.38 -22.92
C GLY A 584 0.51 13.31 -22.65
N GLY A 585 -0.55 13.14 -23.44
CA GLY A 585 -1.74 14.01 -23.39
C GLY A 585 -1.49 15.37 -24.05
N SER A 586 -2.46 16.28 -23.92
CA SER A 586 -2.43 17.58 -24.62
C SER A 586 -2.75 18.77 -23.72
N ILE A 587 -2.05 19.86 -23.95
CA ILE A 587 -2.37 21.18 -23.40
C ILE A 587 -2.92 22.02 -24.55
N GLY A 588 -4.22 22.19 -24.57
CA GLY A 588 -4.96 22.98 -25.55
C GLY A 588 -5.89 22.16 -26.42
N GLY A 589 -6.22 22.70 -27.58
CA GLY A 589 -7.22 22.15 -28.52
C GLY A 589 -7.46 23.13 -29.67
N THR A 590 -8.29 22.75 -30.64
CA THR A 590 -8.67 23.63 -31.76
C THR A 590 -9.93 24.44 -31.43
N ASP A 591 -10.13 25.55 -32.14
CA ASP A 591 -11.36 26.35 -32.10
C ASP A 591 -11.78 26.84 -30.70
N THR A 592 -12.92 26.37 -30.19
CA THR A 592 -13.45 26.75 -28.87
C THR A 592 -12.73 26.06 -27.70
N ASN A 593 -11.90 25.06 -27.99
CA ASN A 593 -11.15 24.28 -27.00
C ASN A 593 -9.72 24.81 -26.79
N LYS A 594 -9.37 25.96 -27.37
CA LYS A 594 -8.08 26.61 -27.10
C LYS A 594 -7.98 27.02 -25.63
N ASN A 595 -6.81 26.84 -25.01
CA ASN A 595 -6.56 27.58 -23.78
C ASN A 595 -6.18 29.03 -24.12
N ILE A 596 -6.67 29.98 -23.32
CA ILE A 596 -6.55 31.41 -23.60
C ILE A 596 -5.98 32.12 -22.37
N ALA A 597 -4.84 32.77 -22.53
CA ALA A 597 -4.35 33.78 -21.59
C ALA A 597 -4.67 35.19 -22.12
N GLN A 598 -5.18 36.07 -21.26
CA GLN A 598 -5.36 37.48 -21.64
C GLN A 598 -4.02 38.20 -21.84
N LYS A 599 -2.96 37.76 -21.16
CA LYS A 599 -1.58 38.23 -21.30
C LYS A 599 -0.68 37.08 -21.77
N ASP A 600 0.05 36.45 -20.86
CA ASP A 600 1.20 35.60 -21.18
C ASP A 600 0.94 34.10 -20.93
N GLY A 601 1.58 33.24 -21.72
CA GLY A 601 1.51 31.80 -21.55
C GLY A 601 0.11 31.28 -21.87
N GLY A 602 -0.26 31.31 -23.15
CA GLY A 602 -1.61 30.91 -23.59
C GLY A 602 -1.99 29.51 -23.13
N GLY A 603 -1.04 28.57 -23.11
CA GLY A 603 -1.17 27.27 -22.46
C GLY A 603 -0.58 27.28 -21.05
N ILE A 604 0.73 27.55 -20.97
CA ILE A 604 1.53 27.37 -19.76
C ILE A 604 2.35 28.63 -19.48
N TRP A 605 2.37 29.06 -18.23
CA TRP A 605 3.29 30.07 -17.71
C TRP A 605 4.16 29.45 -16.61
N VAL A 606 5.48 29.64 -16.71
CA VAL A 606 6.48 29.08 -15.77
C VAL A 606 7.45 30.17 -15.36
N GLY A 607 7.51 30.45 -14.06
CA GLY A 607 8.28 31.54 -13.48
C GLY A 607 9.64 31.15 -12.91
N GLU A 608 10.24 32.10 -12.21
CA GLU A 608 11.60 32.02 -11.71
C GLU A 608 11.85 30.75 -10.90
N SER A 609 12.95 30.05 -11.21
CA SER A 609 13.39 28.83 -10.51
C SER A 609 12.38 27.68 -10.54
N CYS A 610 11.33 27.77 -11.36
CA CYS A 610 10.40 26.68 -11.60
C CYS A 610 10.91 25.83 -12.78
N THR A 611 10.49 24.57 -12.80
CA THR A 611 10.85 23.62 -13.85
C THR A 611 9.60 23.12 -14.57
N LEU A 612 9.65 23.10 -15.90
CA LEU A 612 8.69 22.40 -16.75
C LEU A 612 9.41 21.27 -17.48
N THR A 613 8.92 20.05 -17.31
CA THR A 613 9.39 18.87 -18.05
C THR A 613 8.25 18.29 -18.87
N MET A 614 8.43 18.21 -20.19
CA MET A 614 7.48 17.61 -21.13
C MET A 614 8.12 16.42 -21.85
N LYS A 615 7.41 15.29 -21.91
CA LYS A 615 7.91 14.06 -22.54
C LYS A 615 6.80 13.15 -23.05
N ASN A 616 7.20 12.04 -23.67
CA ASN A 616 6.32 10.93 -24.08
C ASN A 616 5.19 11.42 -25.01
N ASP A 617 5.57 12.13 -26.07
CA ASP A 617 4.65 12.61 -27.11
C ASP A 617 3.54 13.55 -26.58
N ALA A 618 3.83 14.28 -25.50
CA ALA A 618 2.95 15.35 -25.04
C ALA A 618 2.80 16.45 -26.09
N GLU A 619 1.61 17.06 -26.15
CA GLU A 619 1.26 18.07 -27.16
C GLU A 619 0.90 19.42 -26.52
N VAL A 620 1.31 20.53 -27.15
CA VAL A 620 0.87 21.89 -26.84
C VAL A 620 0.23 22.46 -28.09
N ILE A 621 -1.10 22.52 -28.12
CA ILE A 621 -1.85 22.74 -29.36
C ILE A 621 -2.87 23.86 -29.26
N GLY A 622 -2.86 24.77 -30.23
CA GLY A 622 -3.91 25.79 -30.40
C GLY A 622 -3.97 26.86 -29.32
N ASN A 623 -3.03 26.92 -28.37
CA ASN A 623 -3.11 27.84 -27.25
C ASN A 623 -2.91 29.30 -27.68
N LYS A 624 -3.53 30.25 -26.96
CA LYS A 624 -3.55 31.65 -27.36
C LYS A 624 -3.21 32.63 -26.24
N ALA A 625 -2.25 33.51 -26.50
CA ALA A 625 -1.92 34.67 -25.68
C ALA A 625 -2.43 35.96 -26.35
N LYS A 626 -3.48 36.60 -25.81
CA LYS A 626 -4.13 37.76 -26.46
C LYS A 626 -3.28 39.03 -26.40
N ASN A 627 -2.87 39.46 -25.22
CA ASN A 627 -2.13 40.72 -25.03
C ASN A 627 -0.74 40.51 -24.43
N GLY A 628 -0.14 39.34 -24.63
CA GLY A 628 1.18 39.01 -24.12
C GLY A 628 1.91 38.04 -25.03
N SER A 629 2.88 37.34 -24.45
CA SER A 629 3.83 36.49 -25.18
C SER A 629 3.68 35.02 -24.82
N GLY A 630 4.27 34.13 -25.61
CA GLY A 630 4.25 32.69 -25.35
C GLY A 630 2.86 32.10 -25.59
N GLY A 631 2.44 31.98 -26.84
CA GLY A 631 1.14 31.40 -27.19
C GLY A 631 0.97 30.01 -26.59
N GLY A 632 1.99 29.15 -26.70
CA GLY A 632 2.07 27.87 -25.99
C GLY A 632 2.62 28.02 -24.58
N ILE A 633 3.91 28.35 -24.47
CA ILE A 633 4.67 28.45 -23.21
C ILE A 633 5.28 29.84 -23.05
N TYR A 634 5.14 30.41 -21.86
CA TYR A 634 5.91 31.55 -21.39
C TYR A 634 6.85 31.12 -20.26
N ALA A 635 8.15 31.32 -20.43
CA ALA A 635 9.20 31.00 -19.48
C ALA A 635 9.94 32.27 -19.03
N GLU A 636 9.97 32.51 -17.72
CA GLU A 636 10.67 33.64 -17.10
C GLU A 636 11.59 33.15 -15.97
N GLY A 637 12.90 33.14 -16.20
CA GLY A 637 13.90 32.56 -15.28
C GLY A 637 13.67 31.09 -14.95
N ALA A 638 13.02 30.36 -15.86
CA ALA A 638 12.59 28.98 -15.69
C ALA A 638 13.51 28.00 -16.43
N ILE A 639 13.48 26.73 -16.01
CA ILE A 639 14.10 25.63 -16.74
C ILE A 639 13.00 24.85 -17.48
N VAL A 640 13.10 24.77 -18.80
CA VAL A 640 12.14 24.07 -19.66
C VAL A 640 12.85 22.94 -20.40
N ASN A 641 12.46 21.70 -20.11
CA ASN A 641 13.00 20.49 -20.73
C ASN A 641 11.90 19.79 -21.51
N ILE A 642 12.08 19.64 -22.82
CA ILE A 642 11.11 19.05 -23.74
C ILE A 642 11.78 17.88 -24.46
N THR A 643 11.13 16.72 -24.49
CA THR A 643 11.65 15.53 -25.17
C THR A 643 10.56 14.85 -25.98
N ASN A 644 10.73 14.80 -27.31
CA ASN A 644 9.76 14.20 -28.24
C ASN A 644 8.33 14.72 -27.97
N CYS A 645 8.13 16.03 -28.12
CA CYS A 645 6.81 16.66 -27.96
C CYS A 645 6.45 17.48 -29.19
N THR A 646 5.16 17.78 -29.34
CA THR A 646 4.60 18.51 -30.49
C THR A 646 4.00 19.84 -30.08
N PHE A 647 4.32 20.91 -30.80
CA PHE A 647 3.79 22.26 -30.58
C PHE A 647 3.15 22.79 -31.87
N LYS A 648 1.83 22.93 -31.93
CA LYS A 648 1.12 23.30 -33.16
C LYS A 648 0.06 24.37 -32.93
N GLY A 649 -0.09 25.29 -33.88
CA GLY A 649 -1.19 26.25 -33.90
C GLY A 649 -1.23 27.19 -32.70
N ASN A 650 -0.15 27.30 -31.93
CA ASN A 650 -0.08 28.21 -30.80
C ASN A 650 0.18 29.63 -31.29
N GLU A 651 -0.56 30.60 -30.79
CA GLU A 651 -0.52 31.94 -31.32
C GLU A 651 -0.51 33.02 -30.23
N THR A 652 0.17 34.12 -30.54
CA THR A 652 -0.09 35.41 -29.92
C THR A 652 -0.96 36.25 -30.87
N ASP A 653 -1.70 37.25 -30.40
CA ASP A 653 -2.46 38.10 -31.34
C ASP A 653 -1.52 38.94 -32.23
N VAL A 654 -1.27 38.51 -33.46
CA VAL A 654 -0.18 39.00 -34.34
C VAL A 654 -0.27 40.46 -34.83
N ASN A 655 -1.25 41.25 -34.40
CA ASN A 655 -1.50 42.61 -34.90
C ASN A 655 -0.81 43.75 -34.12
N THR A 656 0.09 43.44 -33.17
CA THR A 656 0.82 44.49 -32.40
C THR A 656 2.29 44.14 -32.16
N TYR A 657 3.14 45.15 -32.00
CA TYR A 657 4.61 45.04 -32.08
C TYR A 657 5.31 44.21 -30.95
N ASN A 658 4.65 43.90 -29.84
CA ASN A 658 5.28 43.29 -28.65
C ASN A 658 4.76 41.88 -28.30
N ARG A 659 4.18 41.17 -29.27
CA ARG A 659 3.55 39.85 -29.06
C ARG A 659 4.40 38.77 -29.71
N ILE A 660 5.19 38.08 -28.89
CA ILE A 660 6.36 37.32 -29.34
C ILE A 660 6.35 35.89 -28.78
N GLY A 661 7.00 34.96 -29.51
CA GLY A 661 7.05 33.54 -29.15
C GLY A 661 5.70 32.84 -29.32
N GLY A 662 5.39 32.38 -30.53
CA GLY A 662 4.11 31.71 -30.80
C GLY A 662 4.00 30.38 -30.06
N ALA A 663 4.98 29.48 -30.22
CA ALA A 663 5.06 28.26 -29.42
C ALA A 663 5.68 28.52 -28.05
N ILE A 664 6.87 29.14 -28.02
CA ILE A 664 7.65 29.32 -26.78
C ILE A 664 8.24 30.73 -26.74
N TYR A 665 8.06 31.39 -25.60
CA TYR A 665 8.74 32.63 -25.24
C TYR A 665 9.62 32.39 -24.01
N ALA A 666 10.88 32.79 -24.07
CA ALA A 666 11.84 32.65 -22.97
C ALA A 666 12.55 33.97 -22.68
N LYS A 667 12.44 34.45 -21.44
CA LYS A 667 13.17 35.63 -20.95
C LYS A 667 13.81 35.39 -19.58
N LYS A 668 14.71 36.28 -19.20
CA LYS A 668 15.21 36.37 -17.83
C LYS A 668 14.18 37.06 -16.91
N THR A 669 14.30 36.87 -15.61
CA THR A 669 13.42 37.54 -14.64
C THR A 669 13.71 39.03 -14.53
N ASP A 670 12.66 39.81 -14.28
CA ASP A 670 12.80 41.23 -13.93
C ASP A 670 13.13 41.43 -12.43
N SER A 671 13.43 40.35 -11.71
CA SER A 671 13.82 40.37 -10.30
C SER A 671 15.29 40.78 -10.13
N SER A 672 15.68 41.11 -8.90
CA SER A 672 17.10 41.38 -8.57
C SER A 672 18.03 40.21 -8.86
N LEU A 673 17.51 38.98 -8.97
CA LEU A 673 18.28 37.79 -9.33
C LEU A 673 18.58 37.72 -10.82
N ASN A 674 17.81 38.41 -11.67
CA ASN A 674 18.04 38.53 -13.11
C ASN A 674 18.30 37.16 -13.79
N LYS A 675 17.55 36.14 -13.36
CA LYS A 675 17.82 34.73 -13.66
C LYS A 675 17.39 34.43 -15.11
N PRO A 676 18.26 33.90 -15.97
CA PRO A 676 17.90 33.55 -17.34
C PRO A 676 17.03 32.30 -17.41
N SER A 677 16.18 32.23 -18.44
CA SER A 677 15.53 30.99 -18.80
C SER A 677 16.47 30.08 -19.59
N ILE A 678 16.35 28.77 -19.38
CA ILE A 678 17.08 27.73 -20.11
C ILE A 678 16.06 26.80 -20.75
N VAL A 679 16.04 26.74 -22.08
CA VAL A 679 15.13 25.88 -22.84
C VAL A 679 15.93 24.82 -23.57
N THR A 680 15.66 23.54 -23.27
CA THR A 680 16.26 22.39 -23.97
C THR A 680 15.17 21.56 -24.62
N ILE A 681 15.28 21.37 -25.94
CA ILE A 681 14.36 20.55 -26.75
C ILE A 681 15.15 19.45 -27.43
N SER A 682 14.71 18.21 -27.22
CA SER A 682 15.36 16.99 -27.69
C SER A 682 14.35 16.17 -28.50
N GLY A 683 14.51 16.14 -29.83
CA GLY A 683 13.50 15.57 -30.74
C GLY A 683 12.14 16.29 -30.70
N GLY A 684 11.16 15.76 -31.43
CA GLY A 684 9.81 16.35 -31.55
C GLY A 684 9.71 17.48 -32.59
N THR A 685 8.54 18.15 -32.59
CA THR A 685 8.16 19.10 -33.65
C THR A 685 7.61 20.41 -33.08
N ILE A 686 8.15 21.54 -33.55
CA ILE A 686 7.66 22.90 -33.33
C ILE A 686 7.07 23.42 -34.64
N GLY A 687 5.75 23.40 -34.73
CA GLY A 687 4.93 23.77 -35.89
C GLY A 687 4.44 22.56 -36.67
N GLY A 688 4.20 22.73 -37.97
CA GLY A 688 3.73 21.66 -38.86
C GLY A 688 3.33 22.21 -40.22
N THR A 689 2.97 21.32 -41.14
CA THR A 689 2.61 21.66 -42.52
C THR A 689 1.10 21.74 -42.74
N GLY A 690 0.28 21.36 -41.76
CA GLY A 690 -1.17 21.53 -41.82
C GLY A 690 -1.56 23.01 -41.80
N ALA A 691 -2.72 23.35 -42.39
CA ALA A 691 -3.18 24.75 -42.53
C ALA A 691 -3.25 25.53 -41.20
N ASN A 692 -3.46 24.84 -40.08
CA ASN A 692 -3.56 25.40 -38.74
C ASN A 692 -2.41 24.99 -37.81
N ASP A 693 -1.39 24.31 -38.33
CA ASP A 693 -0.27 23.81 -37.51
C ASP A 693 0.76 24.90 -37.19
N ALA A 694 0.80 25.97 -37.98
CA ALA A 694 1.74 27.07 -37.81
C ALA A 694 1.58 27.72 -36.43
N ASN A 695 2.67 27.79 -35.67
CA ASN A 695 2.72 28.69 -34.53
C ASN A 695 2.95 30.12 -35.03
N LYS A 696 2.25 31.09 -34.43
CA LYS A 696 2.13 32.45 -34.96
C LYS A 696 2.46 33.53 -33.93
N ALA A 697 3.32 34.46 -34.29
CA ALA A 697 3.65 35.63 -33.46
C ALA A 697 4.08 36.84 -34.29
N THR A 698 4.26 37.99 -33.66
CA THR A 698 4.91 39.13 -34.32
C THR A 698 6.39 38.85 -34.58
N SER A 699 7.07 38.19 -33.64
CA SER A 699 8.44 37.70 -33.83
C SER A 699 8.68 36.41 -33.07
N GLY A 700 9.50 35.52 -33.63
CA GLY A 700 9.67 34.16 -33.09
C GLY A 700 8.38 33.37 -33.24
N GLY A 701 7.95 33.13 -34.48
CA GLY A 701 6.70 32.40 -34.78
C GLY A 701 6.66 31.05 -34.05
N GLY A 702 7.76 30.30 -34.12
CA GLY A 702 8.02 29.17 -33.25
C GLY A 702 8.50 29.62 -31.87
N ILE A 703 9.76 30.06 -31.78
CA ILE A 703 10.47 30.28 -30.52
C ILE A 703 11.05 31.70 -30.49
N TRP A 704 10.88 32.40 -29.37
CA TRP A 704 11.59 33.64 -29.07
C TRP A 704 12.43 33.48 -27.80
N VAL A 705 13.69 33.89 -27.86
CA VAL A 705 14.68 33.77 -26.77
C VAL A 705 15.34 35.12 -26.53
N GLY A 706 15.23 35.61 -25.30
CA GLY A 706 15.69 36.94 -24.91
C GLY A 706 17.06 36.98 -24.23
N ILE A 707 17.41 38.19 -23.80
CA ILE A 707 18.73 38.54 -23.28
C ILE A 707 19.20 37.58 -22.17
N GLY A 708 20.40 37.03 -22.34
CA GLY A 708 21.06 36.11 -21.40
C GLY A 708 20.45 34.71 -21.33
N CYS A 709 19.36 34.44 -22.05
CA CYS A 709 18.71 33.13 -22.05
C CYS A 709 19.37 32.17 -23.04
N GLU A 710 19.14 30.88 -22.81
CA GLU A 710 19.71 29.80 -23.62
C GLU A 710 18.62 28.95 -24.27
N LEU A 711 18.83 28.63 -25.55
CA LEU A 711 18.05 27.63 -26.29
C LEU A 711 18.98 26.55 -26.83
N THR A 712 18.68 25.30 -26.52
CA THR A 712 19.32 24.12 -27.11
C THR A 712 18.31 23.28 -27.86
N LEU A 713 18.51 23.09 -29.16
CA LEU A 713 17.78 22.15 -30.01
C LEU A 713 18.73 21.01 -30.40
N LYS A 714 18.34 19.76 -30.15
CA LYS A 714 19.17 18.59 -30.45
C LYS A 714 18.36 17.34 -30.79
N ASP A 715 19.04 16.31 -31.25
CA ASP A 715 18.44 14.98 -31.45
C ASP A 715 17.24 15.03 -32.43
N ASN A 716 17.43 15.70 -33.57
CA ASN A 716 16.46 15.79 -34.68
C ASN A 716 15.16 16.56 -34.37
N VAL A 717 15.21 17.63 -33.56
CA VAL A 717 14.08 18.59 -33.49
C VAL A 717 13.73 19.10 -34.89
N GLN A 718 12.43 19.16 -35.17
CA GLN A 718 11.87 19.77 -36.38
C GLN A 718 11.20 21.10 -36.04
N VAL A 719 11.72 22.22 -36.55
CA VAL A 719 11.06 23.54 -36.45
C VAL A 719 10.51 23.87 -37.82
N ILE A 720 9.22 23.64 -38.02
CA ILE A 720 8.63 23.61 -39.37
C ILE A 720 7.35 24.42 -39.48
N GLY A 721 7.19 25.14 -40.59
CA GLY A 721 5.92 25.81 -40.91
C GLY A 721 5.50 26.92 -39.95
N ASN A 722 6.42 27.48 -39.14
CA ASN A 722 6.07 28.57 -38.22
C ASN A 722 6.02 29.91 -38.97
N ASP A 723 5.13 30.81 -38.55
CA ASP A 723 4.89 32.08 -39.26
C ASP A 723 5.03 33.27 -38.28
N SER A 724 5.78 34.28 -38.72
CA SER A 724 5.92 35.53 -37.97
C SER A 724 5.58 36.75 -38.83
N ASN A 725 4.96 37.75 -38.20
CA ASN A 725 4.59 39.02 -38.83
C ASN A 725 5.74 40.04 -38.93
N PHE A 726 6.96 39.70 -38.51
CA PHE A 726 8.10 40.59 -38.66
C PHE A 726 9.44 39.87 -38.83
N SER A 727 9.83 39.00 -37.88
CA SER A 727 11.17 38.40 -37.89
C SER A 727 11.22 37.07 -37.14
N GLY A 728 12.10 36.18 -37.60
CA GLY A 728 12.31 34.87 -36.98
C GLY A 728 11.06 34.00 -37.09
N GLY A 729 10.77 33.48 -38.29
CA GLY A 729 9.62 32.58 -38.48
C GLY A 729 9.74 31.36 -37.57
N GLY A 730 10.89 30.70 -37.59
CA GLY A 730 11.22 29.60 -36.68
C GLY A 730 11.69 30.09 -35.31
N VAL A 731 12.84 30.78 -35.28
CA VAL A 731 13.54 31.19 -34.05
C VAL A 731 13.94 32.67 -34.11
N TYR A 732 13.72 33.39 -33.02
CA TYR A 732 14.23 34.74 -32.81
C TYR A 732 15.13 34.77 -31.57
N ALA A 733 16.35 35.29 -31.72
CA ALA A 733 17.35 35.41 -30.66
C ALA A 733 17.72 36.89 -30.43
N GLU A 734 17.45 37.40 -29.22
CA GLU A 734 17.77 38.78 -28.80
C GLU A 734 18.74 38.75 -27.61
N GLY A 735 20.02 39.09 -27.81
CA GLY A 735 21.07 38.95 -26.80
C GLY A 735 21.16 37.54 -26.16
N ALA A 736 20.85 36.49 -26.92
CA ALA A 736 20.67 35.12 -26.44
C ALA A 736 21.77 34.17 -26.96
N THR A 737 21.93 33.02 -26.29
CA THR A 737 22.77 31.92 -26.79
C THR A 737 21.89 30.81 -27.35
N VAL A 738 22.07 30.46 -28.62
CA VAL A 738 21.32 29.40 -29.30
C VAL A 738 22.25 28.33 -29.83
N ASN A 739 22.00 27.08 -29.43
CA ASN A 739 22.75 25.90 -29.87
C ASN A 739 21.80 24.95 -30.59
N ILE A 740 22.11 24.62 -31.85
CA ILE A 740 21.30 23.71 -32.67
C ILE A 740 22.20 22.57 -33.14
N LYS A 741 21.80 21.31 -32.95
CA LYS A 741 22.59 20.15 -33.35
C LYS A 741 21.74 19.11 -34.06
N ASN A 742 22.05 18.86 -35.34
CA ASN A 742 21.36 17.87 -36.17
C ASN A 742 19.83 18.07 -36.13
N CYS A 743 19.36 19.28 -36.44
CA CYS A 743 17.94 19.63 -36.47
C CYS A 743 17.51 20.05 -37.88
N THR A 744 16.20 20.07 -38.11
CA THR A 744 15.61 20.50 -39.38
C THR A 744 14.77 21.76 -39.17
N LEU A 745 15.10 22.84 -39.87
CA LEU A 745 14.35 24.10 -39.86
C LEU A 745 13.83 24.36 -41.28
N LYS A 746 12.54 24.12 -41.58
CA LYS A 746 12.02 24.25 -42.96
C LYS A 746 10.61 24.82 -43.04
N GLY A 747 10.26 25.48 -44.15
CA GLY A 747 8.93 26.03 -44.37
C GLY A 747 8.56 27.19 -43.42
N ASN A 748 9.51 27.76 -42.68
CA ASN A 748 9.22 28.85 -41.75
C ASN A 748 9.18 30.19 -42.49
N THR A 749 8.23 31.06 -42.13
CA THR A 749 8.01 32.33 -42.82
C THR A 749 8.16 33.51 -41.85
N ALA A 750 8.93 34.52 -42.27
CA ALA A 750 8.94 35.85 -41.67
C ALA A 750 8.40 36.87 -42.68
N ARG A 751 7.36 37.61 -42.31
CA ARG A 751 6.72 38.63 -43.15
C ARG A 751 7.15 39.98 -42.62
N ALA A 752 8.04 40.71 -43.27
CA ALA A 752 8.56 41.97 -42.75
C ALA A 752 7.56 43.13 -42.92
N ALA A 753 6.40 43.06 -42.26
CA ALA A 753 5.30 44.01 -42.41
C ALA A 753 5.72 45.43 -41.97
N GLY A 754 6.19 46.24 -42.93
CA GLY A 754 6.52 47.66 -42.75
C GLY A 754 8.00 47.99 -42.47
N GLY A 755 8.96 47.09 -42.73
CA GLY A 755 10.39 47.40 -42.54
C GLY A 755 11.36 46.27 -42.87
N SER A 756 12.64 46.40 -42.47
CA SER A 756 13.75 45.47 -42.76
C SER A 756 13.80 44.20 -41.88
N GLY A 757 12.64 43.64 -41.54
CA GLY A 757 12.55 42.37 -40.81
C GLY A 757 13.04 41.18 -41.65
N GLY A 758 13.45 40.08 -41.02
CA GLY A 758 14.06 38.97 -41.75
C GLY A 758 14.27 37.67 -40.98
N GLY A 759 14.97 36.71 -41.59
CA GLY A 759 15.29 35.43 -40.99
C GLY A 759 14.12 34.46 -41.00
N GLY A 760 13.71 33.98 -42.19
CA GLY A 760 12.58 33.07 -42.34
C GLY A 760 12.67 31.88 -41.37
N ALA A 761 13.86 31.29 -41.22
CA ALA A 761 14.14 30.34 -40.15
C ALA A 761 14.62 31.00 -38.86
N ILE A 762 15.72 31.77 -38.90
CA ILE A 762 16.38 32.31 -37.70
C ILE A 762 16.68 33.81 -37.86
N TYR A 763 16.27 34.60 -36.88
CA TYR A 763 16.65 36.01 -36.75
C TYR A 763 17.49 36.24 -35.49
N VAL A 764 18.59 36.98 -35.62
CA VAL A 764 19.61 37.13 -34.57
C VAL A 764 20.00 38.59 -34.42
N VAL A 765 19.83 39.15 -33.23
CA VAL A 765 20.22 40.53 -32.89
C VAL A 765 20.77 40.62 -31.47
N LYS A 766 21.57 41.65 -31.22
CA LYS A 766 22.02 42.02 -29.87
C LYS A 766 20.91 42.77 -29.14
N LYS A 767 20.91 42.68 -27.80
CA LYS A 767 20.12 43.56 -26.93
C LYS A 767 21.07 44.38 -26.09
N ASP A 768 20.98 45.70 -26.23
CA ASP A 768 21.94 46.63 -25.63
C ASP A 768 23.38 46.25 -26.04
N THR A 769 24.26 45.97 -25.08
CA THR A 769 25.63 45.49 -25.32
C THR A 769 25.74 43.96 -25.37
N THR A 770 24.66 43.23 -25.09
CA THR A 770 24.67 41.76 -25.05
C THR A 770 24.48 41.20 -26.45
N VAL A 771 25.55 40.63 -27.00
CA VAL A 771 25.54 40.00 -28.33
C VAL A 771 24.82 38.65 -28.30
N SER A 772 24.10 38.33 -29.37
CA SER A 772 23.61 36.98 -29.59
C SER A 772 24.69 36.10 -30.21
N THR A 773 24.75 34.84 -29.76
CA THR A 773 25.61 33.82 -30.38
C THR A 773 24.75 32.63 -30.80
N VAL A 774 24.80 32.30 -32.09
CA VAL A 774 24.12 31.12 -32.64
C VAL A 774 25.16 30.13 -33.15
N THR A 775 25.11 28.90 -32.66
CA THR A 775 25.98 27.80 -33.09
C THR A 775 25.13 26.65 -33.63
N ILE A 776 25.33 26.29 -34.89
CA ILE A 776 24.61 25.21 -35.56
C ILE A 776 25.61 24.14 -35.99
N LYS A 777 25.39 22.90 -35.53
CA LYS A 777 26.23 21.75 -35.78
C LYS A 777 25.45 20.64 -36.49
N GLY A 778 25.62 20.53 -37.80
CA GLY A 778 24.86 19.59 -38.64
C GLY A 778 23.36 19.94 -38.77
N GLY A 779 22.66 19.20 -39.64
CA GLY A 779 21.22 19.39 -39.92
C GLY A 779 20.95 20.24 -41.16
N THR A 780 19.66 20.49 -41.42
CA THR A 780 19.19 21.13 -42.65
C THR A 780 18.31 22.35 -42.34
N ILE A 781 18.58 23.46 -43.01
CA ILE A 781 17.81 24.69 -42.96
C ILE A 781 17.26 24.97 -44.36
N GLY A 782 15.97 24.73 -44.52
CA GLY A 782 15.21 24.84 -45.77
C GLY A 782 15.04 23.50 -46.49
N GLY A 783 14.63 23.55 -47.75
CA GLY A 783 14.43 22.40 -48.62
C GLY A 783 13.98 22.85 -50.01
N MET A 784 14.02 21.90 -50.97
CA MET A 784 13.64 22.16 -52.37
C MET A 784 12.22 21.68 -52.70
N GLY A 785 11.56 20.99 -51.77
CA GLY A 785 10.17 20.60 -51.92
C GLY A 785 9.23 21.80 -51.82
N THR A 786 7.97 21.60 -52.25
CA THR A 786 6.90 22.56 -52.07
C THR A 786 6.73 22.89 -50.59
N ASP A 787 6.71 24.18 -50.25
CA ASP A 787 6.58 24.71 -48.88
C ASP A 787 7.71 24.29 -47.90
N GLU A 788 8.85 23.80 -48.40
CA GLU A 788 10.01 23.50 -47.56
C GLU A 788 10.98 24.69 -47.43
N ALA A 789 10.91 25.65 -48.35
CA ALA A 789 11.71 26.87 -48.29
C ALA A 789 11.39 27.65 -47.02
N ASN A 790 12.41 28.08 -46.28
CA ASN A 790 12.20 29.19 -45.35
C ASN A 790 12.14 30.49 -46.15
N GLU A 791 11.19 31.34 -45.82
CA GLU A 791 10.88 32.53 -46.60
C GLU A 791 10.92 33.81 -45.75
N ALA A 792 11.66 34.81 -46.23
CA ALA A 792 11.58 36.18 -45.76
C ALA A 792 10.81 37.02 -46.81
N LYS A 793 9.58 37.40 -46.49
CA LYS A 793 8.62 38.08 -47.38
C LYS A 793 8.46 39.56 -47.03
N ASN A 794 7.83 40.32 -47.92
CA ASN A 794 7.53 41.75 -47.83
C ASN A 794 8.76 42.63 -47.57
N LEU A 795 9.72 42.63 -48.52
CA LEU A 795 11.04 43.25 -48.36
C LEU A 795 11.96 42.53 -47.35
N GLY A 796 11.64 41.26 -47.07
CA GLY A 796 12.36 40.45 -46.09
C GLY A 796 13.79 40.11 -46.52
N ILE A 797 14.68 40.06 -45.53
CA ILE A 797 16.11 39.72 -45.67
C ILE A 797 16.43 38.40 -44.96
N GLY A 798 17.44 37.66 -45.43
CA GLY A 798 17.87 36.41 -44.77
C GLY A 798 16.79 35.32 -44.86
N GLY A 799 16.66 34.66 -46.01
CA GLY A 799 15.61 33.63 -46.19
C GLY A 799 15.74 32.50 -45.17
N ALA A 800 16.97 32.03 -44.96
CA ALA A 800 17.28 31.12 -43.86
C ALA A 800 17.60 31.91 -42.58
N ILE A 801 18.72 32.64 -42.58
CA ILE A 801 19.26 33.30 -41.39
C ILE A 801 19.50 34.79 -41.68
N CYS A 802 18.99 35.64 -40.80
CA CYS A 802 19.38 37.05 -40.74
C CYS A 802 20.11 37.31 -39.42
N ILE A 803 21.32 37.86 -39.50
CA ILE A 803 22.15 38.17 -38.35
C ILE A 803 22.61 39.63 -38.37
N GLY A 804 22.31 40.32 -37.27
CA GLY A 804 22.61 41.72 -37.06
C GLY A 804 23.94 41.99 -36.37
N GLU A 805 24.15 43.27 -36.11
CA GLU A 805 25.42 43.85 -35.70
C GLU A 805 26.02 43.21 -34.44
N GLY A 806 27.34 42.97 -34.48
CA GLY A 806 28.12 42.43 -33.37
C GLY A 806 27.81 40.97 -33.00
N CYS A 807 26.78 40.37 -33.59
CA CYS A 807 26.37 39.00 -33.29
C CYS A 807 27.27 37.98 -34.00
N ILE A 808 27.27 36.76 -33.46
CA ILE A 808 28.15 35.68 -33.92
C ILE A 808 27.30 34.51 -34.43
N LEU A 809 27.58 34.08 -35.66
CA LEU A 809 27.05 32.85 -36.24
C LEU A 809 28.19 31.86 -36.51
N ASN A 810 28.10 30.68 -35.92
CA ASN A 810 29.00 29.57 -36.20
C ASN A 810 28.22 28.42 -36.83
N LEU A 811 28.49 28.13 -38.10
CA LEU A 811 27.97 26.98 -38.82
C LEU A 811 29.09 25.96 -39.03
N GLY A 812 28.86 24.71 -38.64
CA GLY A 812 29.77 23.63 -38.98
C GLY A 812 29.30 22.26 -38.48
N GLY A 813 30.21 21.32 -38.22
CA GLY A 813 29.81 20.03 -37.68
C GLY A 813 30.81 18.90 -37.94
N ILE A 814 30.54 17.76 -37.30
CA ILE A 814 31.29 16.50 -37.39
C ILE A 814 30.67 15.50 -38.38
N SER A 815 29.52 15.82 -38.98
CA SER A 815 28.93 15.03 -40.07
C SER A 815 29.73 15.26 -41.36
N ALA A 816 29.69 14.29 -42.29
CA ALA A 816 30.39 14.38 -43.58
C ALA A 816 29.99 15.59 -44.45
N GLU A 817 28.85 16.23 -44.17
CA GLU A 817 28.27 17.34 -44.95
C GLU A 817 28.01 18.63 -44.14
N GLY A 818 28.35 18.65 -42.83
CA GLY A 818 28.09 19.76 -41.91
C GLY A 818 26.63 20.27 -41.94
N VAL A 819 26.44 21.59 -41.84
CA VAL A 819 25.11 22.24 -41.96
C VAL A 819 24.75 22.45 -43.42
N GLN A 820 23.51 22.14 -43.80
CA GLN A 820 22.97 22.36 -45.13
C GLN A 820 21.96 23.52 -45.14
N LEU A 821 22.19 24.57 -45.93
CA LEU A 821 21.22 25.64 -46.20
C LEU A 821 20.70 25.48 -47.63
N ILE A 822 19.47 25.01 -47.76
CA ILE A 822 18.91 24.55 -49.03
C ILE A 822 17.63 25.30 -49.36
N GLY A 823 17.52 25.86 -50.57
CA GLY A 823 16.24 26.32 -51.12
C GLY A 823 15.59 27.48 -50.38
N ASN A 824 16.32 28.23 -49.55
CA ASN A 824 15.76 29.34 -48.78
C ASN A 824 15.56 30.57 -49.67
N LYS A 825 14.56 31.39 -49.35
CA LYS A 825 14.15 32.52 -50.18
C LYS A 825 14.03 33.82 -49.38
N ALA A 826 14.68 34.87 -49.85
CA ALA A 826 14.47 36.24 -49.37
C ALA A 826 13.92 37.09 -50.51
N GLU A 827 13.02 38.03 -50.21
CA GLU A 827 12.55 38.99 -51.21
C GLU A 827 13.58 40.08 -51.54
N GLU A 828 14.52 40.39 -50.64
CA GLU A 828 15.55 41.41 -50.88
C GLU A 828 16.96 40.81 -50.95
N SER A 829 17.52 40.38 -49.83
CA SER A 829 18.95 40.07 -49.77
C SER A 829 19.24 38.86 -48.88
N GLY A 830 20.25 38.08 -49.27
CA GLY A 830 20.72 36.94 -48.50
C GLY A 830 19.72 35.79 -48.50
N GLY A 831 19.61 35.05 -49.61
CA GLY A 831 18.64 33.94 -49.70
C GLY A 831 18.92 32.89 -48.63
N GLY A 832 20.19 32.52 -48.45
CA GLY A 832 20.65 31.73 -47.31
C GLY A 832 20.88 32.60 -46.07
N ILE A 833 21.89 33.48 -46.11
CA ILE A 833 22.36 34.27 -44.97
C ILE A 833 22.42 35.75 -45.34
N TYR A 834 21.83 36.59 -44.50
CA TYR A 834 22.06 38.04 -44.48
C TYR A 834 22.88 38.40 -43.24
N ALA A 835 24.08 38.93 -43.44
CA ALA A 835 25.02 39.30 -42.39
C ALA A 835 25.25 40.81 -42.38
N TYR A 836 24.78 41.49 -41.33
CA TYR A 836 24.85 42.94 -41.18
C TYR A 836 25.69 43.33 -39.98
N GLY A 837 26.92 43.79 -40.21
CA GLY A 837 27.89 44.07 -39.14
C GLY A 837 28.20 42.85 -38.24
N ALA A 838 27.97 41.63 -38.74
CA ALA A 838 28.04 40.39 -37.97
C ALA A 838 29.33 39.61 -38.23
N THR A 839 29.72 38.75 -37.28
CA THR A 839 30.78 37.75 -37.49
C THR A 839 30.16 36.40 -37.84
N VAL A 840 30.46 35.88 -39.03
CA VAL A 840 29.94 34.61 -39.54
C VAL A 840 31.09 33.67 -39.87
N LYS A 841 31.07 32.47 -39.28
CA LYS A 841 32.02 31.39 -39.56
C LYS A 841 31.28 30.19 -40.11
N ILE A 842 31.71 29.70 -41.27
CA ILE A 842 31.09 28.59 -41.99
C ILE A 842 32.17 27.55 -42.31
N THR A 843 32.03 26.34 -41.80
CA THR A 843 33.03 25.28 -41.98
C THR A 843 32.37 23.94 -42.32
N ASN A 844 32.82 23.30 -43.41
CA ASN A 844 32.28 22.04 -43.91
C ASN A 844 30.76 22.06 -44.19
N CYS A 845 30.22 23.17 -44.72
CA CYS A 845 28.78 23.31 -44.98
C CYS A 845 28.41 23.18 -46.46
N THR A 846 27.11 23.09 -46.74
CA THR A 846 26.58 23.18 -48.11
C THR A 846 25.50 24.27 -48.19
N LEU A 847 25.68 25.26 -49.06
CA LEU A 847 24.69 26.31 -49.31
C LEU A 847 24.25 26.23 -50.78
N LYS A 848 23.02 25.79 -51.06
CA LYS A 848 22.57 25.56 -52.45
C LYS A 848 21.09 25.87 -52.67
N GLY A 849 20.73 26.22 -53.90
CA GLY A 849 19.35 26.51 -54.31
C GLY A 849 18.72 27.74 -53.66
N ASN A 850 19.48 28.55 -52.92
CA ASN A 850 18.95 29.71 -52.21
C ASN A 850 18.74 30.89 -53.16
N THR A 851 17.70 31.69 -52.94
CA THR A 851 17.28 32.76 -53.86
C THR A 851 17.03 34.08 -53.13
N ALA A 852 17.56 35.18 -53.66
CA ALA A 852 17.26 36.55 -53.24
C ALA A 852 17.42 37.52 -54.41
N LYS A 853 17.11 38.82 -54.25
CA LYS A 853 17.47 39.81 -55.28
C LYS A 853 18.98 39.99 -55.36
N SER A 854 19.67 40.04 -54.21
CA SER A 854 21.14 40.03 -54.08
C SER A 854 21.65 39.01 -53.09
N GLY A 855 22.84 38.46 -53.34
CA GLY A 855 23.47 37.49 -52.43
C GLY A 855 22.62 36.23 -52.30
N GLY A 856 22.53 35.43 -53.37
CA GLY A 856 21.65 34.25 -53.39
C GLY A 856 21.94 33.31 -52.23
N ALA A 857 23.22 33.01 -51.95
CA ALA A 857 23.61 32.26 -50.76
C ALA A 857 23.89 33.19 -49.57
N ILE A 858 24.79 34.16 -49.72
CA ILE A 858 25.27 35.03 -48.65
C ILE A 858 25.26 36.49 -49.10
N PHE A 859 24.74 37.37 -48.26
CA PHE A 859 24.85 38.82 -48.42
C PHE A 859 25.52 39.39 -47.17
N ALA A 860 26.69 39.99 -47.32
CA ALA A 860 27.46 40.60 -46.22
C ALA A 860 27.50 42.12 -46.42
N ASN A 861 27.02 42.88 -45.43
CA ASN A 861 26.96 44.33 -45.49
C ASN A 861 27.37 44.97 -44.16
N SER A 862 27.93 46.17 -44.21
CA SER A 862 28.40 46.88 -43.03
C SER A 862 27.27 47.64 -42.36
N SER A 863 27.42 47.81 -41.05
CA SER A 863 26.69 48.79 -40.25
C SER A 863 27.70 49.81 -39.70
N SER A 864 27.61 50.22 -38.43
CA SER A 864 28.77 50.74 -37.70
C SER A 864 29.90 49.71 -37.54
N ASP A 865 29.57 48.41 -37.57
CA ASP A 865 30.54 47.33 -37.57
C ASP A 865 30.71 46.73 -38.97
N GLN A 866 31.92 46.28 -39.26
CA GLN A 866 32.24 45.48 -40.44
C GLN A 866 31.63 44.08 -40.32
N ALA A 867 30.87 43.62 -41.32
CA ALA A 867 30.55 42.20 -41.42
C ALA A 867 31.82 41.40 -41.79
N LYS A 868 32.09 40.32 -41.06
CA LYS A 868 33.23 39.43 -41.25
C LYS A 868 32.74 38.01 -41.51
N VAL A 869 32.85 37.57 -42.76
CA VAL A 869 32.45 36.23 -43.20
C VAL A 869 33.69 35.39 -43.49
N THR A 870 33.88 34.30 -42.76
CA THR A 870 34.92 33.31 -43.02
C THR A 870 34.28 32.00 -43.44
N VAL A 871 34.66 31.50 -44.61
CA VAL A 871 34.22 30.21 -45.15
C VAL A 871 35.44 29.32 -45.30
N SER A 872 35.39 28.13 -44.70
CA SER A 872 36.54 27.22 -44.58
C SER A 872 36.15 25.74 -44.70
N GLY A 873 37.14 24.86 -44.56
CA GLY A 873 36.99 23.42 -44.73
C GLY A 873 36.53 23.02 -46.13
N ASN A 874 35.69 22.00 -46.21
CA ASN A 874 35.12 21.46 -47.46
C ASN A 874 33.77 22.11 -47.80
N THR A 875 33.60 23.41 -47.51
CA THR A 875 32.31 24.08 -47.75
C THR A 875 32.03 24.27 -49.24
N THR A 876 30.81 23.97 -49.68
CA THR A 876 30.33 24.19 -51.05
C THR A 876 29.23 25.24 -51.10
N ILE A 877 29.36 26.22 -51.99
CA ILE A 877 28.36 27.25 -52.29
C ILE A 877 27.90 27.09 -53.74
N GLY A 878 26.69 26.56 -53.90
CA GLY A 878 26.08 26.14 -55.16
C GLY A 878 26.13 24.62 -55.33
N GLY A 879 26.03 24.14 -56.57
CA GLY A 879 26.09 22.71 -56.88
C GLY A 879 25.83 22.39 -58.34
N THR A 880 26.00 21.14 -58.75
CA THR A 880 25.86 20.72 -60.15
C THR A 880 24.47 20.20 -60.52
N GLY A 881 23.59 19.99 -59.53
CA GLY A 881 22.19 19.63 -59.79
C GLY A 881 21.41 20.79 -60.39
N THR A 882 20.35 20.47 -61.15
CA THR A 882 19.51 21.43 -61.90
C THR A 882 19.03 22.63 -61.07
N ASN A 883 18.76 22.43 -59.78
CA ASN A 883 18.26 23.47 -58.88
C ASN A 883 19.24 23.82 -57.74
N ASP A 884 20.49 23.36 -57.81
CA ASP A 884 21.47 23.64 -56.76
C ASP A 884 22.06 25.07 -56.86
N ALA A 885 21.89 25.75 -57.99
CA ALA A 885 22.35 27.11 -58.17
C ALA A 885 21.73 28.05 -57.13
N ASN A 886 22.56 28.77 -56.37
CA ASN A 886 22.06 29.94 -55.65
C ASN A 886 21.87 31.10 -56.65
N LYS A 887 20.80 31.88 -56.47
CA LYS A 887 20.31 32.82 -57.48
C LYS A 887 20.13 34.22 -56.90
N ALA A 888 20.74 35.20 -57.56
CA ALA A 888 20.44 36.62 -57.40
C ALA A 888 19.53 37.08 -58.56
N THR A 889 18.24 37.31 -58.27
CA THR A 889 17.16 37.47 -59.27
C THR A 889 16.59 38.89 -59.36
N GLY A 890 17.23 39.89 -58.75
CA GLY A 890 16.68 41.24 -58.64
C GLY A 890 16.42 41.99 -59.96
N ASP A 891 15.70 43.10 -59.84
CA ASP A 891 15.48 44.16 -60.84
C ASP A 891 15.94 45.51 -60.21
N GLY A 892 17.02 46.17 -60.67
CA GLY A 892 17.62 47.40 -60.11
C GLY A 892 19.14 47.44 -59.80
N TYR A 893 19.52 48.23 -58.78
CA TYR A 893 20.94 48.51 -58.43
C TYR A 893 21.59 47.39 -57.58
N TYR A 894 20.78 46.66 -56.81
CA TYR A 894 21.21 45.57 -55.92
C TYR A 894 20.74 44.20 -56.46
N GLU A 895 21.45 43.64 -57.45
CA GLU A 895 21.07 42.36 -58.11
C GLU A 895 22.24 41.38 -58.32
N SER A 896 23.30 41.51 -57.53
CA SER A 896 24.59 40.88 -57.81
C SER A 896 24.95 39.83 -56.75
N GLY A 897 25.98 39.02 -57.02
CA GLY A 897 26.44 38.00 -56.08
C GLY A 897 25.51 36.80 -56.04
N GLY A 898 25.51 35.99 -57.10
CA GLY A 898 24.66 34.79 -57.17
C GLY A 898 24.94 33.83 -56.01
N GLY A 899 26.22 33.58 -55.76
CA GLY A 899 26.69 32.93 -54.54
C GLY A 899 26.78 33.95 -53.39
N ILE A 900 27.74 34.87 -53.47
CA ILE A 900 28.08 35.78 -52.37
C ILE A 900 28.08 37.23 -52.86
N TRP A 901 27.45 38.11 -52.10
CA TRP A 901 27.57 39.57 -52.24
C TRP A 901 28.32 40.15 -51.04
N VAL A 902 29.34 40.97 -51.29
CA VAL A 902 30.16 41.61 -50.25
C VAL A 902 30.14 43.13 -50.43
N GLY A 903 29.57 43.79 -49.43
CA GLY A 903 29.38 45.24 -49.37
C GLY A 903 30.60 46.02 -48.92
N PRO A 904 30.47 47.34 -48.81
CA PRO A 904 31.59 48.22 -48.50
C PRO A 904 32.07 47.93 -47.07
N GLU A 905 33.37 48.05 -46.84
CA GLU A 905 33.97 47.85 -45.51
C GLU A 905 33.70 46.46 -44.91
N CYS A 906 33.27 45.48 -45.70
CA CYS A 906 33.06 44.10 -45.28
C CYS A 906 34.29 43.23 -45.58
N GLU A 907 34.43 42.13 -44.84
CA GLU A 907 35.47 41.14 -45.07
C GLU A 907 34.87 39.78 -45.43
N LEU A 908 35.30 39.23 -46.55
CA LEU A 908 35.10 37.84 -46.93
C LEU A 908 36.45 37.14 -46.98
N THR A 909 36.58 36.00 -46.28
CA THR A 909 37.72 35.09 -46.41
C THR A 909 37.24 33.73 -46.88
N LEU A 910 37.77 33.25 -48.00
CA LEU A 910 37.64 31.87 -48.45
C LEU A 910 38.97 31.15 -48.26
N GLU A 911 38.95 30.05 -47.49
CA GLU A 911 40.15 29.28 -47.13
C GLU A 911 39.94 27.77 -47.27
N ASP A 912 41.00 26.98 -47.08
CA ASP A 912 40.99 25.52 -47.22
C ASP A 912 40.46 25.04 -48.58
N ASN A 913 39.48 24.12 -48.63
CA ASN A 913 39.02 23.47 -49.87
C ASN A 913 37.69 24.03 -50.38
N VAL A 914 37.32 25.27 -49.99
CA VAL A 914 36.02 25.87 -50.35
C VAL A 914 35.78 25.89 -51.86
N GLN A 915 34.57 25.49 -52.28
CA GLN A 915 34.14 25.50 -53.68
C GLN A 915 32.93 26.44 -53.87
N VAL A 916 33.02 27.38 -54.80
CA VAL A 916 31.88 28.20 -55.26
C VAL A 916 31.60 27.83 -56.72
N ILE A 917 30.45 27.21 -56.98
CA ILE A 917 30.16 26.55 -58.26
C ILE A 917 28.72 26.79 -58.73
N ASN A 918 28.51 26.99 -60.04
CA ASN A 918 27.20 27.04 -60.69
C ASN A 918 26.16 27.98 -60.03
N ASN A 919 26.62 29.03 -59.36
CA ASN A 919 25.73 30.09 -58.90
C ASN A 919 25.31 30.97 -60.09
N TRP A 920 24.23 31.74 -59.93
CA TRP A 920 23.70 32.58 -61.00
C TRP A 920 23.33 33.95 -60.48
N ALA A 921 23.82 35.00 -61.14
CA ALA A 921 23.37 36.36 -60.92
C ALA A 921 22.81 36.93 -62.22
N LYS A 922 21.71 37.68 -62.10
CA LYS A 922 21.12 38.37 -63.26
C LYS A 922 22.06 39.41 -63.85
N LYS A 923 22.85 40.08 -63.02
CA LYS A 923 23.74 41.18 -63.41
C LYS A 923 25.21 40.80 -63.31
N ASN A 924 25.80 40.93 -62.12
CA ASN A 924 27.25 40.84 -61.93
C ASN A 924 27.61 39.80 -60.85
N GLY A 925 28.75 39.14 -61.03
CA GLY A 925 29.34 38.26 -60.04
C GLY A 925 28.45 37.06 -59.74
N SER A 926 28.34 36.15 -60.70
CA SER A 926 27.57 34.92 -60.52
C SER A 926 28.11 34.11 -59.34
N GLY A 927 29.44 34.06 -59.16
CA GLY A 927 30.06 33.50 -57.97
C GLY A 927 30.09 34.49 -56.81
N VAL A 928 30.88 35.55 -56.96
CA VAL A 928 31.11 36.56 -55.92
C VAL A 928 31.04 37.98 -56.52
N TYR A 929 30.37 38.89 -55.84
CA TYR A 929 30.40 40.32 -56.13
C TYR A 929 31.08 41.09 -54.98
N VAL A 930 32.02 41.97 -55.32
CA VAL A 930 32.79 42.79 -54.36
C VAL A 930 32.64 44.26 -54.72
N GLN A 931 32.09 45.08 -53.81
CA GLN A 931 31.51 46.38 -54.16
C GLN A 931 32.50 47.54 -54.35
N ASN A 932 33.59 47.63 -53.57
CA ASN A 932 34.51 48.76 -53.69
C ASN A 932 35.90 48.48 -53.09
N ALA A 933 36.79 49.47 -53.16
CA ALA A 933 38.17 49.38 -52.67
C ALA A 933 38.30 49.16 -51.14
N ASN A 934 37.29 49.55 -50.37
CA ASN A 934 37.27 49.36 -48.91
C ASN A 934 36.79 47.96 -48.52
N THR A 935 36.34 47.16 -49.49
CA THR A 935 35.91 45.78 -49.28
C THR A 935 37.11 44.85 -49.31
N VAL A 936 37.21 43.94 -48.34
CA VAL A 936 38.29 42.97 -48.25
C VAL A 936 37.78 41.61 -48.70
N PHE A 937 38.29 41.11 -49.82
CA PHE A 937 38.07 39.72 -50.23
C PHE A 937 39.40 38.96 -50.22
N LYS A 938 39.54 37.97 -49.35
CA LYS A 938 40.74 37.13 -49.20
C LYS A 938 40.51 35.71 -49.75
N MET A 939 41.51 35.19 -50.46
CA MET A 939 41.57 33.79 -50.89
C MET A 939 42.89 33.15 -50.47
N LYS A 940 42.83 31.94 -49.89
CA LYS A 940 43.99 31.12 -49.51
C LYS A 940 43.67 29.62 -49.53
N GLY A 941 44.69 28.78 -49.32
CA GLY A 941 44.54 27.32 -49.35
C GLY A 941 44.24 26.81 -50.75
N SER A 942 43.28 25.92 -50.90
CA SER A 942 42.79 25.38 -52.18
C SER A 942 41.45 25.98 -52.61
N ALA A 943 41.04 27.10 -52.02
CA ALA A 943 39.75 27.74 -52.28
C ALA A 943 39.60 28.08 -53.78
N LYS A 944 38.42 27.78 -54.33
CA LYS A 944 38.15 27.88 -55.76
C LYS A 944 36.74 28.43 -56.04
N ILE A 945 36.68 29.34 -56.99
CA ILE A 945 35.46 29.82 -57.65
C ILE A 945 35.53 29.31 -59.08
N ASP A 946 34.61 28.42 -59.47
CA ASP A 946 34.69 27.72 -60.75
C ASP A 946 34.60 28.68 -61.94
N VAL A 947 35.65 28.71 -62.74
CA VAL A 947 35.83 29.65 -63.85
C VAL A 947 34.86 29.42 -65.01
N ASN A 948 34.29 28.22 -65.12
CA ASN A 948 33.40 27.88 -66.24
C ASN A 948 31.96 28.34 -66.00
N SER A 949 31.53 28.34 -64.74
CA SER A 949 30.16 28.64 -64.36
C SER A 949 30.03 29.94 -63.58
N ASN A 950 31.10 30.43 -62.95
CA ASN A 950 31.09 31.56 -62.04
C ASN A 950 32.24 32.54 -62.32
N ASP A 951 32.05 33.77 -61.86
CA ASP A 951 33.04 34.84 -61.88
C ASP A 951 33.05 35.61 -60.55
N VAL A 952 34.14 36.33 -60.33
CA VAL A 952 34.32 37.34 -59.29
C VAL A 952 34.24 38.70 -59.95
N TYR A 953 33.18 39.44 -59.69
CA TYR A 953 33.03 40.80 -60.18
C TYR A 953 33.62 41.80 -59.19
N LEU A 954 34.63 42.55 -59.63
CA LEU A 954 35.34 43.56 -58.85
C LEU A 954 34.90 44.96 -59.30
N GLU A 955 34.05 45.61 -58.51
CA GLU A 955 33.47 46.91 -58.85
C GLU A 955 34.49 48.07 -58.70
N LYS A 956 34.34 49.12 -59.52
CA LYS A 956 35.33 50.21 -59.63
C LYS A 956 35.21 51.28 -58.53
N TYR A 957 34.06 51.37 -57.87
CA TYR A 957 33.74 52.48 -56.97
C TYR A 957 34.82 52.69 -55.89
N GLY A 958 35.22 53.94 -55.67
CA GLY A 958 36.17 54.30 -54.60
C GLY A 958 37.63 53.83 -54.78
N GLY A 959 38.06 53.46 -55.98
CA GLY A 959 39.46 53.04 -56.27
C GLY A 959 39.63 51.59 -56.73
N GLY A 960 38.52 50.86 -56.90
CA GLY A 960 38.50 49.49 -57.41
C GLY A 960 38.64 48.41 -56.33
N ALA A 961 37.69 47.47 -56.30
CA ALA A 961 37.80 46.26 -55.49
C ALA A 961 38.92 45.33 -56.01
N LYS A 962 39.46 44.49 -55.12
CA LYS A 962 40.53 43.53 -55.44
C LYS A 962 40.42 42.25 -54.63
N ILE A 963 40.98 41.18 -55.18
CA ILE A 963 41.19 39.91 -54.45
C ILE A 963 42.54 39.98 -53.75
N THR A 964 42.54 39.85 -52.42
CA THR A 964 43.74 39.78 -51.61
C THR A 964 44.22 38.33 -51.50
N VAL A 965 45.43 38.06 -51.97
CA VAL A 965 46.08 36.76 -51.83
C VAL A 965 46.89 36.79 -50.53
N ASP A 966 46.37 36.12 -49.50
CA ASP A 966 46.87 36.19 -48.13
C ASP A 966 47.41 34.81 -47.68
N GLY A 967 48.43 34.33 -48.40
CA GLY A 967 49.07 33.02 -48.19
C GLY A 967 49.21 32.18 -49.46
N SER A 968 49.52 30.89 -49.31
CA SER A 968 49.58 29.95 -50.44
C SER A 968 48.19 29.69 -51.02
N LEU A 969 48.07 29.65 -52.36
CA LEU A 969 46.83 29.38 -53.07
C LEU A 969 47.04 28.25 -54.09
N SER A 970 46.49 27.05 -53.89
CA SER A 970 46.70 25.83 -54.69
C SER A 970 45.38 25.16 -55.08
N PRO A 971 44.50 25.82 -55.85
CA PRO A 971 43.19 25.29 -56.21
C PRO A 971 43.29 24.08 -57.16
N SER A 972 42.32 23.17 -57.06
CA SER A 972 42.21 22.02 -57.96
C SER A 972 42.01 22.45 -59.42
N GLY A 973 42.85 21.93 -60.33
CA GLY A 973 42.90 22.33 -61.74
C GLY A 973 43.73 23.60 -62.00
N GLY A 974 44.43 24.14 -61.00
CA GLY A 974 45.40 25.23 -61.16
C GLY A 974 44.79 26.63 -61.30
N LYS A 975 43.47 26.76 -61.44
CA LYS A 975 42.74 28.03 -61.53
C LYS A 975 41.89 28.30 -60.29
N ALA A 976 42.02 29.50 -59.73
CA ALA A 976 41.37 29.95 -58.50
C ALA A 976 40.04 30.65 -58.75
N ALA A 977 39.98 31.56 -59.73
CA ALA A 977 38.78 32.32 -60.08
C ALA A 977 38.91 33.00 -61.45
N ARG A 978 37.77 33.33 -62.06
CA ARG A 978 37.67 34.23 -63.20
C ARG A 978 37.27 35.62 -62.71
N ILE A 979 38.03 36.63 -63.05
CA ILE A 979 37.82 38.02 -62.65
C ILE A 979 37.07 38.76 -63.75
N THR A 980 36.01 39.45 -63.38
CA THR A 980 35.29 40.40 -64.22
C THR A 980 35.40 41.78 -63.60
N VAL A 981 35.65 42.81 -64.41
CA VAL A 981 35.64 44.22 -64.00
C VAL A 981 34.61 45.00 -64.83
N PRO A 982 34.16 46.19 -64.37
CA PRO A 982 33.36 47.09 -65.19
C PRO A 982 34.02 47.37 -66.54
N ASN A 983 33.22 47.57 -67.59
CA ASN A 983 33.74 47.67 -68.97
C ASN A 983 34.79 48.79 -69.15
N ASP A 984 34.66 49.89 -68.40
CA ASP A 984 35.57 51.04 -68.39
C ASP A 984 36.82 50.84 -67.51
N SER A 985 36.99 49.65 -66.93
CA SER A 985 38.09 49.25 -66.06
C SER A 985 39.01 48.21 -66.69
N TYR A 986 38.69 47.70 -67.87
CA TYR A 986 39.60 46.93 -68.72
C TYR A 986 40.69 47.85 -69.31
N ASN A 987 41.65 48.22 -68.47
CA ASN A 987 42.78 49.07 -68.81
C ASN A 987 44.06 48.46 -68.23
N VAL A 988 45.18 48.64 -68.94
CA VAL A 988 46.49 48.23 -68.41
C VAL A 988 46.76 49.01 -67.12
N GLY A 989 47.12 48.30 -66.05
CA GLY A 989 47.39 48.92 -64.74
C GLY A 989 46.23 48.87 -63.74
N THR A 990 45.00 48.51 -64.14
CA THR A 990 43.90 48.27 -63.20
C THR A 990 44.29 47.16 -62.22
N GLN A 991 44.42 47.48 -60.93
CA GLN A 991 44.81 46.50 -59.90
C GLN A 991 43.64 45.61 -59.54
N VAL A 992 43.79 44.29 -59.74
CA VAL A 992 42.75 43.29 -59.41
C VAL A 992 43.19 42.30 -58.34
N LEU A 993 44.51 42.17 -58.11
CA LEU A 993 45.08 41.43 -57.00
C LEU A 993 45.81 42.35 -56.00
N GLY A 994 45.59 42.10 -54.72
CA GLY A 994 46.33 42.67 -53.59
C GLY A 994 47.06 41.60 -52.78
N GLY A 995 47.96 42.02 -51.89
CA GLY A 995 48.79 41.14 -51.07
C GLY A 995 50.26 41.55 -51.11
N THR A 996 51.14 40.71 -50.54
CA THR A 996 52.58 40.95 -50.65
C THR A 996 53.05 40.72 -52.09
N PRO A 997 54.09 41.43 -52.59
CA PRO A 997 54.63 41.20 -53.93
C PRO A 997 55.00 39.72 -54.20
N VAL A 998 55.52 39.04 -53.17
CA VAL A 998 55.85 37.60 -53.23
C VAL A 998 54.59 36.74 -53.42
N ALA A 999 53.52 37.01 -52.67
CA ALA A 999 52.27 36.26 -52.81
C ALA A 999 51.66 36.43 -54.21
N ILE A 1000 51.63 37.67 -54.72
CA ILE A 1000 51.07 37.97 -56.05
C ILE A 1000 51.88 37.29 -57.16
N THR A 1001 53.21 37.42 -57.14
CA THR A 1001 54.09 36.83 -58.16
C THR A 1001 54.01 35.29 -58.21
N GLN A 1002 53.64 34.64 -57.10
CA GLN A 1002 53.45 33.19 -57.03
C GLN A 1002 52.04 32.70 -57.42
N THR A 1003 51.05 33.60 -57.54
CA THR A 1003 49.65 33.19 -57.73
C THR A 1003 48.94 33.84 -58.90
N TYR A 1004 49.45 34.93 -59.49
CA TYR A 1004 48.73 35.69 -60.52
C TYR A 1004 48.26 34.83 -61.72
N LYS A 1005 49.03 33.80 -62.11
CA LYS A 1005 48.68 32.85 -63.19
C LYS A 1005 47.46 31.97 -62.89
N LYS A 1006 47.02 31.93 -61.63
CA LYS A 1006 45.87 31.13 -61.16
C LYS A 1006 44.55 31.84 -61.43
N PHE A 1007 44.55 33.10 -61.86
CA PHE A 1007 43.35 33.85 -62.18
C PHE A 1007 43.16 33.94 -63.69
N GLU A 1008 41.91 33.84 -64.13
CA GLU A 1008 41.48 34.17 -65.49
C GLU A 1008 40.79 35.54 -65.47
N VAL A 1009 40.72 36.21 -66.62
CA VAL A 1009 39.97 37.45 -66.76
C VAL A 1009 38.91 37.24 -67.84
N THR A 1010 37.68 37.67 -67.55
CA THR A 1010 36.58 37.64 -68.53
C THR A 1010 36.97 38.50 -69.74
N PRO A 1011 36.84 38.00 -70.98
CA PRO A 1011 37.13 38.79 -72.17
C PRO A 1011 36.27 40.07 -72.19
N GLN A 1012 36.89 41.20 -72.52
CA GLN A 1012 36.16 42.46 -72.65
C GLN A 1012 35.24 42.37 -73.87
N ALA A 1013 33.98 42.75 -73.68
CA ALA A 1013 32.99 42.76 -74.75
C ALA A 1013 33.44 43.69 -75.89
N GLY A 1014 33.43 43.17 -77.11
CA GLY A 1014 33.88 43.84 -78.33
C GLY A 1014 33.79 42.87 -79.52
N SER A 1015 33.97 43.37 -80.73
CA SER A 1015 34.04 42.53 -81.94
C SER A 1015 35.33 42.83 -82.71
N PRO A 1016 36.38 41.99 -82.59
CA PRO A 1016 36.47 40.80 -81.73
C PRO A 1016 36.62 41.14 -80.22
N PRO A 1017 36.31 40.20 -79.31
CA PRO A 1017 36.54 40.38 -77.88
C PRO A 1017 38.03 40.55 -77.55
N ILE A 1018 38.35 41.45 -76.62
CA ILE A 1018 39.74 41.67 -76.19
C ILE A 1018 40.07 40.72 -75.03
N GLN A 1019 41.13 39.93 -75.18
CA GLN A 1019 41.63 39.05 -74.13
C GLN A 1019 42.49 39.82 -73.13
N TRP A 1020 42.27 39.54 -71.85
CA TRP A 1020 42.97 40.17 -70.73
C TRP A 1020 43.56 39.11 -69.82
N TYR A 1021 44.64 39.47 -69.13
CA TYR A 1021 45.34 38.62 -68.17
C TYR A 1021 45.70 39.43 -66.93
N VAL A 1022 46.03 38.72 -65.85
CA VAL A 1022 46.64 39.34 -64.67
C VAL A 1022 48.15 39.31 -64.85
N GLY A 1023 48.82 40.43 -64.61
CA GLY A 1023 50.28 40.55 -64.60
C GLY A 1023 50.89 40.13 -63.26
N SER A 1024 52.21 39.94 -63.23
CA SER A 1024 52.97 39.60 -62.00
C SER A 1024 52.93 40.69 -60.93
N ASN A 1025 52.54 41.91 -61.28
CA ASN A 1025 52.26 43.03 -60.37
C ASN A 1025 50.81 43.05 -59.85
N GLY A 1026 49.97 42.10 -60.26
CA GLY A 1026 48.56 42.01 -59.86
C GLY A 1026 47.60 42.93 -60.62
N CYS A 1027 48.08 43.62 -61.65
CA CYS A 1027 47.28 44.50 -62.51
C CYS A 1027 46.87 43.81 -63.82
N LEU A 1028 45.82 44.30 -64.47
CA LEU A 1028 45.41 43.84 -65.79
C LEU A 1028 46.46 44.17 -66.87
N THR A 1029 46.64 43.25 -67.82
CA THR A 1029 47.51 43.37 -68.99
C THR A 1029 46.91 42.64 -70.20
N THR A 1030 47.24 43.07 -71.41
CA THR A 1030 46.93 42.35 -72.66
C THR A 1030 48.02 41.36 -73.07
N VAL A 1031 49.17 41.38 -72.36
CA VAL A 1031 50.28 40.45 -72.60
C VAL A 1031 50.00 39.14 -71.89
N GLN A 1032 49.91 38.06 -72.65
CA GLN A 1032 49.75 36.72 -72.08
C GLN A 1032 50.96 36.37 -71.21
N PRO A 1033 50.76 35.98 -69.93
CA PRO A 1033 51.85 35.48 -69.10
C PRO A 1033 52.52 34.27 -69.75
N LEU A 1034 53.86 34.26 -69.77
CA LEU A 1034 54.62 33.09 -70.19
C LEU A 1034 54.25 31.88 -69.29
N PRO A 1035 54.24 30.65 -69.84
CA PRO A 1035 53.86 29.43 -69.13
C PRO A 1035 54.43 29.31 -67.72
#